data_AF-A0A2E1AFP9-F1
#
_entry.id   AF-A0A2E1AFP9-F1
#
_cell.length_a   1.000
_cell.length_b   1.000
_cell.length_c   1.000
_cell.angle_alpha   90.00
_cell.angle_beta   90.00
_cell.angle_gamma   90.00
#
_symmetry.space_group_name_H-M   'P 1'
#
loop_
_entity.id
_entity.type
_entity.pdbx_description
1 polymer ?
#
loop_
_entity_poly.entity_id
_entity_poly.type
_entity_poly.pdbx_seq_one_letter_code
_entity_poly.pdbx_strand_id
1 'polypeptide(L)'
;MIGLGVCLFALAVLMPMPLAAQGIATNTPPPAPPTANAPMFATNTPPSEPAFISPNTPVPTAVIPQPPSAPLDNYALRLWLEGDVVDLALEQIDALDSSDMDTQRAVQLTLYELGRRFPGAPNSAADLDRLIEAVLAAPIGSVDMRPLVHPYIEAALNQNGTASDFSVGNFNVSVTGANLDGRAGQDAVLQITALANEGAVVQYDEIVLATQNESGQYQILPIGYELPAVPFGSTRLVRLQRVADVNRDGLDEAIIEVQDDGPGIHMYIVAARNNQATDLVMPGEEIRVGEFVDWPVTNPEIANPELSVIEVATVSESPDWPCLAQIPVTWTYTNNFYRPSTALNAQMANQDSLGCHLMAEEPILANEPNVAIDVINSALEQYGFDVAGGQRALMVLAMAYTINGQLDDAMAIAQSVAPVGGGDSWIAQQSQALLNSIAVPSNTALDICEALVAAGEAPACDTDAVLAFYFTRVTLSTEQDLAVQLNAVNLPVVEVVPITELGRANRLAVQFDIIGTSWWAFAPDARSLTYSAEISEPPAGFEVVQPRSTILEVPDSVYEALLVDNDPANALNILDTLVANNPNASLTPEALFIRALCYDLLGSRADARVAYYDIWSRYPMTLWGQLAGKHLELR
;
A
#
# COMPACT_ATOMS: atom_id res chain seq x y z
N MET A 1 20.04 -36.97 67.52
CA MET A 1 20.89 -36.66 66.36
C MET A 1 20.57 -35.21 66.00
N ILE A 2 21.26 -34.21 66.57
CA ILE A 2 22.60 -33.66 66.20
C ILE A 2 22.65 -33.38 64.69
N GLY A 3 22.88 -32.18 64.15
CA GLY A 3 23.23 -30.84 64.66
C GLY A 3 23.01 -29.82 63.51
N LEU A 4 22.77 -28.51 63.70
CA LEU A 4 23.54 -27.44 64.34
C LEU A 4 24.67 -26.85 63.45
N GLY A 5 24.60 -25.53 63.25
CA GLY A 5 25.61 -24.62 62.68
C GLY A 5 24.90 -23.52 61.89
N VAL A 6 24.63 -22.29 62.36
CA VAL A 6 25.35 -21.31 63.20
C VAL A 6 26.74 -20.99 62.68
N CYS A 7 26.89 -19.83 62.05
CA CYS A 7 28.00 -18.93 62.34
C CYS A 7 27.62 -17.46 62.06
N LEU A 8 27.57 -16.72 63.17
CA LEU A 8 27.51 -15.26 63.34
C LEU A 8 28.93 -14.66 63.23
N PHE A 9 29.09 -13.41 62.78
CA PHE A 9 30.03 -12.37 63.30
C PHE A 9 29.82 -11.09 62.44
N ALA A 10 29.04 -10.10 62.89
CA ALA A 10 29.42 -8.89 63.66
C ALA A 10 30.41 -7.96 62.93
N LEU A 11 29.96 -6.83 62.36
CA LEU A 11 29.76 -5.50 62.95
C LEU A 11 31.06 -4.72 63.25
N ALA A 12 31.34 -3.66 62.48
CA ALA A 12 32.08 -2.49 62.95
C ALA A 12 31.70 -1.24 62.15
N VAL A 13 31.15 -0.26 62.88
CA VAL A 13 30.82 1.11 62.52
C VAL A 13 32.09 1.96 62.41
N LEU A 14 32.14 2.94 61.50
CA LEU A 14 32.78 4.27 61.68
C LEU A 14 32.49 5.20 60.47
N MET A 15 31.69 6.24 60.70
CA MET A 15 31.72 7.51 59.93
C MET A 15 32.71 8.48 60.64
N PRO A 16 32.83 9.76 60.23
CA PRO A 16 33.28 10.35 58.97
C PRO A 16 34.50 11.29 59.20
N MET A 17 35.24 11.72 58.16
CA MET A 17 35.98 13.00 58.20
C MET A 17 36.16 13.63 56.82
N PRO A 18 36.13 14.98 56.72
CA PRO A 18 36.30 15.74 55.49
C PRO A 18 37.78 16.08 55.24
N LEU A 19 38.14 16.36 53.99
CA LEU A 19 39.38 17.06 53.66
C LEU A 19 39.09 18.26 52.78
N ALA A 20 39.50 19.43 53.25
CA ALA A 20 39.50 20.69 52.55
C ALA A 20 40.93 21.09 52.13
N ALA A 21 40.98 21.94 51.09
CA ALA A 21 42.08 22.80 50.63
C ALA A 21 43.19 22.06 49.84
N GLN A 22 43.61 22.52 48.65
CA GLN A 22 44.17 23.84 48.34
C GLN A 22 44.20 24.04 46.81
N GLY A 23 44.13 25.30 46.40
CA GLY A 23 44.08 25.71 45.00
C GLY A 23 45.45 25.91 44.34
N ILE A 24 45.41 26.07 43.02
CA ILE A 24 46.43 26.73 42.22
C ILE A 24 45.70 27.66 41.25
N ALA A 25 46.01 28.95 41.34
CA ALA A 25 45.67 29.98 40.37
C ALA A 25 46.88 30.30 39.49
N THR A 26 46.62 30.96 38.34
CA THR A 26 47.46 31.82 37.46
C THR A 26 47.22 31.42 35.98
N ASN A 27 47.02 32.28 34.98
CA ASN A 27 46.90 33.72 34.81
C ASN A 27 46.21 33.97 33.45
N THR A 28 45.31 34.96 33.36
CA THR A 28 44.75 35.49 32.10
C THR A 28 45.58 36.68 31.60
N PRO A 29 45.53 37.02 30.29
CA PRO A 29 45.39 38.44 29.92
C PRO A 29 44.22 38.75 28.96
N PRO A 30 43.77 40.02 28.91
CA PRO A 30 42.40 40.45 28.57
C PRO A 30 42.18 40.86 27.10
N PRO A 31 40.93 41.16 26.67
CA PRO A 31 40.61 41.65 25.33
C PRO A 31 40.72 43.19 25.23
N ALA A 32 40.97 43.71 24.03
CA ALA A 32 41.00 45.16 23.75
C ALA A 32 40.54 45.45 22.28
N PRO A 33 40.14 46.69 21.91
CA PRO A 33 38.82 47.04 21.35
C PRO A 33 38.86 47.53 19.88
N PRO A 34 37.73 47.95 19.26
CA PRO A 34 37.67 48.27 17.83
C PRO A 34 38.00 49.74 17.53
N THR A 35 38.59 50.02 16.36
CA THR A 35 38.62 51.38 15.79
C THR A 35 38.43 51.37 14.28
N ALA A 36 37.63 52.32 13.82
CA ALA A 36 37.22 52.57 12.45
C ALA A 36 38.04 53.71 11.79
N ASN A 37 37.89 53.80 10.46
CA ASN A 37 38.14 54.93 9.53
C ASN A 37 39.45 54.97 8.70
N ALA A 38 39.35 54.41 7.48
CA ALA A 38 39.60 54.96 6.11
C ALA A 38 40.65 56.08 5.85
N PRO A 39 41.28 56.16 4.64
CA PRO A 39 40.58 56.70 3.46
C PRO A 39 40.90 56.07 2.07
N MET A 40 40.06 56.48 1.12
CA MET A 40 39.94 56.19 -0.33
C MET A 40 41.15 56.57 -1.22
N PHE A 41 41.33 55.83 -2.32
CA PHE A 41 41.49 56.36 -3.69
C PHE A 41 40.95 55.34 -4.72
N ALA A 42 40.25 55.84 -5.75
CA ALA A 42 39.53 55.11 -6.79
C ALA A 42 40.34 54.97 -8.10
N THR A 43 40.01 54.00 -8.96
CA THR A 43 39.99 54.14 -10.44
C THR A 43 39.15 53.02 -11.10
N ASN A 44 38.39 53.42 -12.12
CA ASN A 44 37.28 52.73 -12.80
C ASN A 44 37.68 51.71 -13.89
N THR A 45 36.87 50.66 -14.14
CA THR A 45 36.41 50.18 -15.49
C THR A 45 35.20 49.19 -15.34
N PRO A 46 34.38 48.90 -16.38
CA PRO A 46 32.91 49.04 -16.44
C PRO A 46 32.10 47.76 -16.07
N PRO A 47 30.75 47.83 -15.95
CA PRO A 47 29.93 46.69 -15.54
C PRO A 47 29.78 45.67 -16.68
N SER A 48 30.23 44.44 -16.45
CA SER A 48 29.83 43.27 -17.24
C SER A 48 28.66 42.56 -16.53
N GLU A 49 27.71 42.13 -17.35
CA GLU A 49 26.46 41.40 -17.08
C GLU A 49 26.55 40.28 -16.02
N PRO A 50 25.42 39.91 -15.37
CA PRO A 50 25.38 38.85 -14.39
C PRO A 50 25.78 37.51 -15.03
N ALA A 51 26.89 36.95 -14.56
CA ALA A 51 27.29 35.60 -14.88
C ALA A 51 26.23 34.63 -14.35
N PHE A 52 25.61 33.90 -15.28
CA PHE A 52 24.94 32.64 -14.98
C PHE A 52 25.93 31.75 -14.21
N ILE A 53 25.62 31.49 -12.95
CA ILE A 53 26.31 30.45 -12.18
C ILE A 53 25.81 29.13 -12.76
N SER A 54 26.64 28.53 -13.60
CA SER A 54 26.46 27.16 -14.07
C SER A 54 26.61 26.22 -12.87
N PRO A 55 25.63 25.36 -12.54
CA PRO A 55 25.75 24.41 -11.45
C PRO A 55 26.61 23.23 -11.94
N ASN A 56 27.92 23.42 -12.00
CA ASN A 56 28.88 22.33 -12.18
C ASN A 56 29.30 21.77 -10.81
N THR A 57 28.32 21.43 -9.98
CA THR A 57 28.56 20.39 -8.96
C THR A 57 28.66 19.09 -9.73
N PRO A 58 29.79 18.35 -9.70
CA PRO A 58 29.82 17.03 -10.31
C PRO A 58 28.71 16.20 -9.68
N VAL A 59 27.72 15.83 -10.49
CA VAL A 59 26.76 14.77 -10.14
C VAL A 59 27.61 13.57 -9.72
N PRO A 60 27.36 12.94 -8.55
CA PRO A 60 28.02 11.69 -8.21
C PRO A 60 27.94 10.79 -9.43
N THR A 61 29.08 10.30 -9.90
CA THR A 61 29.07 9.32 -11.00
C THR A 61 28.22 8.16 -10.51
N ALA A 62 27.03 7.99 -11.09
CA ALA A 62 26.15 6.89 -10.73
C ALA A 62 26.99 5.61 -10.77
N VAL A 63 27.09 4.94 -9.62
CA VAL A 63 27.84 3.68 -9.51
C VAL A 63 27.16 2.73 -10.48
N ILE A 64 27.81 2.43 -11.60
CA ILE A 64 27.23 1.53 -12.61
C ILE A 64 27.06 0.18 -11.92
N PRO A 65 25.84 -0.37 -11.81
CA PRO A 65 25.61 -1.68 -11.22
C PRO A 65 26.55 -2.71 -11.85
N GLN A 66 27.38 -3.37 -11.04
CA GLN A 66 28.33 -4.37 -11.54
C GLN A 66 27.87 -5.77 -11.16
N PRO A 67 27.96 -6.76 -12.08
CA PRO A 67 27.82 -8.16 -11.72
C PRO A 67 28.96 -8.62 -10.80
N PRO A 68 28.85 -9.81 -10.17
CA PRO A 68 29.94 -10.39 -9.39
C PRO A 68 31.25 -10.44 -10.20
N SER A 69 32.34 -9.96 -9.60
CA SER A 69 33.65 -9.88 -10.26
C SER A 69 34.49 -11.14 -10.08
N ALA A 70 34.02 -12.09 -9.27
CA ALA A 70 34.68 -13.37 -8.99
C ALA A 70 33.65 -14.52 -8.86
N PRO A 71 34.08 -15.79 -8.91
CA PRO A 71 33.21 -16.93 -8.63
C PRO A 71 32.70 -16.93 -7.18
N LEU A 72 31.56 -17.60 -6.93
CA LEU A 72 30.90 -17.74 -5.62
C LEU A 72 31.85 -18.11 -4.46
N ASP A 73 32.85 -18.97 -4.70
CA ASP A 73 33.78 -19.44 -3.67
C ASP A 73 34.63 -18.32 -3.05
N ASN A 74 34.79 -17.21 -3.76
CA ASN A 74 35.49 -16.02 -3.28
C ASN A 74 34.59 -15.04 -2.52
N TYR A 75 33.28 -15.31 -2.41
CA TYR A 75 32.36 -14.49 -1.65
C TYR A 75 31.97 -15.14 -0.32
N ALA A 76 31.81 -14.30 0.70
CA ALA A 76 31.18 -14.61 1.98
C ALA A 76 29.85 -13.86 2.10
N LEU A 77 28.96 -14.31 3.00
CA LEU A 77 27.94 -13.41 3.53
C LEU A 77 28.60 -12.32 4.35
N ARG A 78 28.22 -11.07 4.10
CA ARG A 78 28.64 -9.91 4.89
C ARG A 78 28.30 -10.13 6.36
N LEU A 79 29.20 -9.68 7.24
CA LEU A 79 28.88 -9.55 8.66
C LEU A 79 28.32 -8.15 8.89
N TRP A 80 27.00 -8.05 9.05
CA TRP A 80 26.34 -6.79 9.30
C TRP A 80 26.68 -6.23 10.69
N LEU A 81 27.00 -4.95 10.75
CA LEU A 81 26.92 -4.12 11.95
C LEU A 81 25.62 -3.31 11.91
N GLU A 82 25.13 -2.87 13.08
CA GLU A 82 23.90 -2.08 13.19
C GLU A 82 23.96 -0.83 12.29
N GLY A 83 25.06 -0.07 12.37
CA GLY A 83 25.27 1.13 11.55
C GLY A 83 25.29 0.85 10.04
N ASP A 84 25.79 -0.32 9.61
CA ASP A 84 25.82 -0.68 8.19
C ASP A 84 24.41 -0.90 7.63
N VAL A 85 23.51 -1.47 8.43
CA VAL A 85 22.11 -1.69 8.02
C VAL A 85 21.32 -0.38 8.09
N VAL A 86 21.61 0.48 9.08
CA VAL A 86 21.05 1.84 9.12
C VAL A 86 21.46 2.66 7.90
N ASP A 87 22.74 2.66 7.55
CA ASP A 87 23.22 3.38 6.36
C ASP A 87 22.63 2.80 5.06
N LEU A 88 22.39 1.49 5.00
CA LEU A 88 21.66 0.87 3.88
C LEU A 88 20.21 1.35 3.81
N ALA A 89 19.49 1.38 4.94
CA ALA A 89 18.11 1.87 4.98
C ALA A 89 18.03 3.33 4.54
N LEU A 90 18.94 4.19 5.04
CA LEU A 90 19.03 5.59 4.64
C LEU A 90 19.29 5.74 3.13
N GLU A 91 20.22 4.97 2.57
CA GLU A 91 20.52 5.00 1.13
C GLU A 91 19.29 4.63 0.28
N GLN A 92 18.49 3.66 0.73
CA GLN A 92 17.26 3.26 0.03
C GLN A 92 16.15 4.30 0.18
N ILE A 93 15.99 4.90 1.37
CA ILE A 93 15.02 5.97 1.60
C ILE A 93 15.35 7.20 0.74
N ASP A 94 16.62 7.58 0.65
CA ASP A 94 17.08 8.70 -0.18
C ASP A 94 16.85 8.46 -1.69
N ALA A 95 16.80 7.20 -2.11
CA ALA A 95 16.54 6.81 -3.49
C ALA A 95 15.04 6.64 -3.81
N LEU A 96 14.16 6.80 -2.82
CA LEU A 96 12.75 6.44 -2.93
C LEU A 96 11.95 7.48 -3.74
N ASP A 97 11.18 6.97 -4.70
CA ASP A 97 10.18 7.71 -5.48
C ASP A 97 8.78 7.22 -5.08
N SER A 98 7.77 8.10 -5.10
CA SER A 98 6.37 7.74 -4.76
C SER A 98 5.79 6.67 -5.66
N SER A 99 6.37 6.45 -6.85
CA SER A 99 5.93 5.45 -7.83
C SER A 99 6.82 4.19 -7.91
N ASP A 100 7.84 4.07 -7.04
CA ASP A 100 8.77 2.94 -7.06
C ASP A 100 8.47 1.93 -5.93
N MET A 101 7.52 1.03 -6.19
CA MET A 101 7.13 -0.05 -5.27
C MET A 101 8.29 -0.96 -4.86
N ASP A 102 9.19 -1.27 -5.80
CA ASP A 102 10.33 -2.15 -5.55
C ASP A 102 11.21 -1.51 -4.46
N THR A 103 11.47 -0.20 -4.55
CA THR A 103 12.23 0.54 -3.54
C THR A 103 11.48 0.61 -2.20
N GLN A 104 10.17 0.82 -2.20
CA GLN A 104 9.36 0.82 -0.97
C GLN A 104 9.43 -0.51 -0.21
N ARG A 105 9.19 -1.62 -0.90
CA ARG A 105 9.27 -2.97 -0.32
C ARG A 105 10.69 -3.30 0.13
N ALA A 106 11.69 -2.84 -0.60
CA ALA A 106 13.08 -3.01 -0.20
C ALA A 106 13.42 -2.23 1.08
N VAL A 107 12.91 -1.01 1.27
CA VAL A 107 13.05 -0.27 2.54
C VAL A 107 12.39 -1.04 3.68
N GLN A 108 11.16 -1.51 3.49
CA GLN A 108 10.44 -2.29 4.52
C GLN A 108 11.22 -3.54 4.93
N LEU A 109 11.76 -4.30 3.97
CA LEU A 109 12.55 -5.49 4.24
C LEU A 109 13.87 -5.17 4.96
N THR A 110 14.55 -4.06 4.62
CA THR A 110 15.77 -3.63 5.31
C THR A 110 15.48 -3.18 6.74
N LEU A 111 14.39 -2.44 6.98
CA LEU A 111 13.96 -2.06 8.33
C LEU A 111 13.56 -3.28 9.17
N TYR A 112 12.88 -4.26 8.56
CA TYR A 112 12.62 -5.55 9.19
C TYR A 112 13.92 -6.28 9.55
N GLU A 113 14.88 -6.35 8.62
CA GLU A 113 16.19 -6.96 8.85
C GLU A 113 16.94 -6.29 10.01
N LEU A 114 16.91 -4.95 10.08
CA LEU A 114 17.50 -4.17 11.17
C LEU A 114 16.92 -4.62 12.52
N GLY A 115 15.59 -4.64 12.65
CA GLY A 115 14.91 -5.05 13.88
C GLY A 115 15.16 -6.52 14.24
N ARG A 116 15.35 -7.39 13.25
CA ARG A 116 15.64 -8.82 13.49
C ARG A 116 17.05 -9.09 13.93
N ARG A 117 18.04 -8.45 13.30
CA ARG A 117 19.45 -8.65 13.64
C ARG A 117 19.83 -7.90 14.91
N PHE A 118 19.21 -6.74 15.15
CA PHE A 118 19.53 -5.84 16.25
C PHE A 118 18.23 -5.43 16.97
N PRO A 119 17.69 -6.27 17.87
CA PRO A 119 16.48 -5.94 18.60
C PRO A 119 16.61 -4.62 19.37
N GLY A 120 15.67 -3.69 19.15
CA GLY A 120 15.69 -2.35 19.73
C GLY A 120 16.56 -1.33 19.00
N ALA A 121 17.14 -1.67 17.84
CA ALA A 121 17.87 -0.73 17.01
C ALA A 121 16.95 0.30 16.32
N PRO A 122 17.47 1.50 16.00
CA PRO A 122 18.82 1.98 16.31
C PRO A 122 19.03 2.28 17.81
N ASN A 123 20.12 1.77 18.40
CA ASN A 123 20.53 2.02 19.78
C ASN A 123 21.19 3.40 19.96
N SER A 124 21.72 3.95 18.86
CA SER A 124 22.29 5.29 18.79
C SER A 124 21.17 6.31 18.59
N ALA A 125 20.98 7.22 19.56
CA ALA A 125 19.98 8.28 19.45
C ALA A 125 20.18 9.14 18.19
N ALA A 126 21.43 9.41 17.81
CA ALA A 126 21.72 10.18 16.60
C ALA A 126 21.33 9.43 15.32
N ASP A 127 21.47 8.11 15.28
CA ASP A 127 21.07 7.32 14.12
C ASP A 127 19.55 7.11 14.05
N LEU A 128 18.90 6.98 15.21
CA LEU A 128 17.43 6.99 15.32
C LEU A 128 16.85 8.33 14.82
N ASP A 129 17.40 9.46 15.27
CA ASP A 129 16.97 10.78 14.84
C ASP A 129 17.15 10.97 13.32
N ARG A 130 18.31 10.55 12.77
CA ARG A 130 18.57 10.58 11.32
C ARG A 130 17.58 9.73 10.54
N LEU A 131 17.28 8.52 11.01
CA LEU A 131 16.38 7.61 10.33
C LEU A 131 14.93 8.10 10.39
N ILE A 132 14.49 8.64 11.53
CA ILE A 132 13.18 9.30 11.68
C ILE A 132 13.05 10.50 10.74
N GLU A 133 14.08 11.35 10.67
CA GLU A 133 14.09 12.50 9.74
C GLU A 133 13.99 12.05 8.29
N ALA A 134 14.74 11.00 7.91
CA ALA A 134 14.71 10.45 6.56
C ALA A 134 13.34 9.85 6.20
N VAL A 135 12.72 9.03 7.07
CA VAL A 135 11.40 8.45 6.77
C VAL A 135 10.30 9.51 6.71
N LEU A 136 10.35 10.56 7.55
CA LEU A 136 9.40 11.67 7.46
C LEU A 136 9.59 12.50 6.19
N ALA A 137 10.81 12.59 5.67
CA ALA A 137 11.12 13.29 4.42
C ALA A 137 10.83 12.44 3.16
N ALA A 138 10.67 11.12 3.31
CA ALA A 138 10.32 10.23 2.23
C ALA A 138 8.96 10.58 1.61
N PRO A 139 8.69 10.17 0.36
CA PRO A 139 7.36 10.27 -0.22
C PRO A 139 6.26 9.77 0.72
N ILE A 140 5.20 10.56 0.84
CA ILE A 140 4.14 10.37 1.83
C ILE A 140 3.49 8.98 1.63
N GLY A 141 3.43 8.18 2.71
CA GLY A 141 2.81 6.86 2.70
C GLY A 141 3.68 5.70 2.21
N SER A 142 4.90 5.99 1.75
CA SER A 142 5.79 5.01 1.11
C SER A 142 6.54 4.08 2.07
N VAL A 143 6.66 4.46 3.34
CA VAL A 143 7.44 3.72 4.35
C VAL A 143 6.59 3.52 5.61
N ASP A 144 6.57 2.29 6.12
CA ASP A 144 6.01 2.01 7.44
C ASP A 144 6.95 2.52 8.53
N MET A 145 6.53 3.57 9.23
CA MET A 145 7.33 4.19 10.27
C MET A 145 7.15 3.56 11.65
N ARG A 146 6.14 2.69 11.85
CA ARG A 146 5.78 2.12 13.17
C ARG A 146 6.96 1.47 13.90
N PRO A 147 7.81 0.65 13.25
CA PRO A 147 8.95 0.00 13.92
C PRO A 147 9.96 0.99 14.52
N LEU A 148 10.03 2.22 13.99
CA LEU A 148 10.92 3.28 14.46
C LEU A 148 10.22 4.23 15.43
N VAL A 149 8.96 4.58 15.13
CA VAL A 149 8.17 5.55 15.89
C VAL A 149 7.79 5.00 17.25
N HIS A 150 7.33 3.75 17.35
CA HIS A 150 6.88 3.17 18.63
C HIS A 150 7.95 3.23 19.73
N PRO A 151 9.18 2.71 19.54
CA PRO A 151 10.21 2.77 20.59
C PRO A 151 10.64 4.22 20.90
N TYR A 152 10.65 5.11 19.90
CA TYR A 152 10.97 6.52 20.09
C TYR A 152 9.92 7.24 20.96
N ILE A 153 8.63 7.03 20.67
CA ILE A 153 7.52 7.60 21.43
C ILE A 153 7.43 6.98 22.84
N GLU A 154 7.65 5.68 22.99
CA GLU A 154 7.68 5.02 24.30
C GLU A 154 8.77 5.62 25.21
N ALA A 155 9.98 5.82 24.68
CA ALA A 155 11.07 6.45 25.41
C ALA A 155 10.73 7.89 25.84
N ALA A 156 10.03 8.63 25.00
CA ALA A 156 9.60 9.99 25.27
C ALA A 156 8.45 10.05 26.30
N LEU A 157 7.47 9.15 26.19
CA LEU A 157 6.36 9.03 27.14
C LEU A 157 6.89 8.74 28.55
N ASN A 158 7.86 7.83 28.67
CA ASN A 158 8.54 7.50 29.91
C ASN A 158 9.32 8.67 30.54
N GLN A 159 9.71 9.67 29.76
CA GLN A 159 10.36 10.90 30.26
C GLN A 159 9.36 11.99 30.65
N ASN A 160 8.22 12.04 29.98
CA ASN A 160 7.19 13.07 30.17
C ASN A 160 6.14 12.69 31.24
N GLY A 161 6.08 11.43 31.65
CA GLY A 161 5.24 10.97 32.77
C GLY A 161 3.75 11.11 32.47
N THR A 162 3.00 11.81 33.34
CA THR A 162 1.53 11.93 33.25
C THR A 162 1.06 13.15 32.43
N ALA A 163 1.85 13.60 31.46
CA ALA A 163 1.46 14.70 30.58
C ALA A 163 0.26 14.26 29.72
N SER A 164 -0.76 15.12 29.59
CA SER A 164 -1.89 14.85 28.68
C SER A 164 -1.49 15.01 27.22
N ASP A 165 -0.47 15.83 26.94
CA ASP A 165 0.08 16.03 25.61
C ASP A 165 1.57 16.38 25.73
N PHE A 166 2.39 15.94 24.79
CA PHE A 166 3.79 16.35 24.67
C PHE A 166 4.27 16.28 23.22
N SER A 167 5.39 16.95 22.95
CA SER A 167 6.05 16.90 21.64
C SER A 167 7.43 16.26 21.77
N VAL A 168 7.81 15.46 20.79
CA VAL A 168 9.13 14.83 20.70
C VAL A 168 9.58 14.78 19.25
N GLY A 169 10.70 15.44 18.93
CA GLY A 169 11.11 15.68 17.55
C GLY A 169 9.99 16.37 16.75
N ASN A 170 9.56 15.75 15.66
CA ASN A 170 8.47 16.22 14.80
C ASN A 170 7.09 15.65 15.16
N PHE A 171 7.00 14.84 16.22
CA PHE A 171 5.76 14.21 16.65
C PHE A 171 5.10 15.01 17.78
N ASN A 172 3.78 15.15 17.68
CA ASN A 172 2.91 15.52 18.78
C ASN A 172 2.18 14.27 19.25
N VAL A 173 2.17 14.05 20.56
CA VAL A 173 1.54 12.89 21.18
C VAL A 173 0.46 13.40 22.12
N SER A 174 -0.79 13.01 21.85
CA SER A 174 -1.92 13.21 22.75
C SER A 174 -2.16 11.94 23.55
N VAL A 175 -2.36 12.08 24.86
CA VAL A 175 -2.44 10.99 25.84
C VAL A 175 -3.82 11.01 26.49
N THR A 176 -4.65 10.03 26.12
CA THR A 176 -5.95 9.80 26.74
C THR A 176 -5.82 8.72 27.81
N GLY A 177 -6.07 9.06 29.07
CA GLY A 177 -6.01 8.07 30.16
C GLY A 177 -7.04 6.96 30.00
N ALA A 178 -6.65 5.73 30.32
CA ALA A 178 -7.46 4.52 30.18
C ALA A 178 -7.24 3.54 31.36
N ASN A 179 -8.16 2.59 31.53
CA ASN A 179 -8.02 1.44 32.43
C ASN A 179 -7.90 0.15 31.60
N LEU A 180 -6.72 -0.12 31.04
CA LEU A 180 -6.53 -1.22 30.08
C LEU A 180 -6.30 -2.55 30.79
N ASP A 181 -5.74 -2.54 32.00
CA ASP A 181 -5.36 -3.77 32.72
C ASP A 181 -5.95 -3.89 34.14
N GLY A 182 -6.88 -3.00 34.50
CA GLY A 182 -7.53 -2.97 35.81
C GLY A 182 -6.88 -2.00 36.80
N ARG A 183 -5.81 -1.29 36.40
CA ARG A 183 -5.18 -0.22 37.18
C ARG A 183 -5.68 1.14 36.72
N ALA A 184 -6.89 1.47 37.17
CA ALA A 184 -7.64 2.65 36.73
C ALA A 184 -6.79 3.93 36.65
N GLY A 185 -6.73 4.51 35.44
CA GLY A 185 -6.12 5.81 35.15
C GLY A 185 -4.59 5.83 35.08
N GLN A 186 -3.93 4.66 35.03
CA GLN A 186 -2.48 4.56 34.83
C GLN A 186 -2.10 4.31 33.38
N ASP A 187 -2.96 3.61 32.64
CA ASP A 187 -2.75 3.28 31.23
C ASP A 187 -3.19 4.42 30.32
N ALA A 188 -2.86 4.32 29.04
CA ALA A 188 -3.13 5.35 28.06
C ALA A 188 -3.48 4.81 26.68
N VAL A 189 -4.28 5.58 25.96
CA VAL A 189 -4.42 5.53 24.50
C VAL A 189 -3.71 6.76 23.95
N LEU A 190 -2.76 6.54 23.05
CA LEU A 190 -1.94 7.59 22.45
C LEU A 190 -2.42 7.86 21.04
N GLN A 191 -2.56 9.14 20.67
CA GLN A 191 -2.61 9.56 19.27
C GLN A 191 -1.28 10.23 18.93
N ILE A 192 -0.57 9.70 17.95
CA ILE A 192 0.78 10.11 17.54
C ILE A 192 0.67 10.76 16.18
N THR A 193 0.93 12.06 16.08
CA THR A 193 0.77 12.81 14.84
C THR A 193 2.03 13.57 14.46
N ALA A 194 2.49 13.46 13.21
CA ALA A 194 3.50 14.31 12.59
C ALA A 194 2.91 15.07 11.41
N LEU A 195 3.09 16.39 11.41
CA LEU A 195 2.55 17.28 10.39
C LEU A 195 3.67 18.08 9.72
N ALA A 196 3.64 18.15 8.39
CA ALA A 196 4.46 19.05 7.58
C ALA A 196 3.71 20.36 7.23
N ASN A 197 4.46 21.32 6.69
CA ASN A 197 3.94 22.56 6.11
C ASN A 197 2.97 23.32 7.03
N GLU A 198 3.41 23.58 8.27
CA GLU A 198 2.63 24.30 9.29
C GLU A 198 1.27 23.64 9.63
N GLY A 199 1.15 22.32 9.46
CA GLY A 199 -0.08 21.58 9.77
C GLY A 199 -0.96 21.24 8.57
N ALA A 200 -0.53 21.58 7.35
CA ALA A 200 -1.33 21.36 6.15
C ALA A 200 -1.26 19.92 5.60
N VAL A 201 -0.21 19.16 5.96
CA VAL A 201 0.04 17.82 5.41
C VAL A 201 0.32 16.85 6.54
N VAL A 202 -0.46 15.77 6.63
CA VAL A 202 -0.23 14.66 7.56
C VAL A 202 0.90 13.79 7.02
N GLN A 203 2.02 13.70 7.74
CA GLN A 203 3.12 12.79 7.42
C GLN A 203 2.99 11.46 8.17
N TYR A 204 2.41 11.51 9.37
CA TYR A 204 2.14 10.35 10.20
C TYR A 204 0.93 10.63 11.10
N ASP A 205 -0.01 9.69 11.21
CA ASP A 205 -1.02 9.69 12.27
C ASP A 205 -1.37 8.24 12.65
N GLU A 206 -1.33 7.92 13.94
CA GLU A 206 -1.59 6.56 14.44
C GLU A 206 -2.19 6.63 15.84
N ILE A 207 -3.01 5.63 16.19
CA ILE A 207 -3.55 5.43 17.53
C ILE A 207 -3.05 4.11 18.10
N VAL A 208 -2.42 4.15 19.28
CA VAL A 208 -1.86 2.98 19.95
C VAL A 208 -2.27 2.91 21.42
N LEU A 209 -2.22 1.71 22.01
CA LEU A 209 -2.46 1.49 23.44
C LEU A 209 -1.14 1.37 24.18
N ALA A 210 -1.06 1.90 25.40
CA ALA A 210 0.10 1.79 26.27
C ALA A 210 -0.32 1.46 27.71
N THR A 211 0.33 0.45 28.30
CA THR A 211 0.14 0.07 29.71
C THR A 211 1.30 0.56 30.56
N GLN A 212 1.03 1.04 31.77
CA GLN A 212 2.06 1.53 32.67
C GLN A 212 2.42 0.45 33.70
N ASN A 213 3.65 -0.05 33.79
CA ASN A 213 4.03 -1.06 34.79
C ASN A 213 4.07 -0.54 36.25
N GLU A 214 4.32 -1.42 37.24
CA GLU A 214 4.38 -1.04 38.67
C GLU A 214 5.45 0.02 39.00
N SER A 215 6.48 0.15 38.17
CA SER A 215 7.53 1.16 38.32
C SER A 215 7.17 2.51 37.69
N GLY A 216 5.96 2.62 37.12
CA GLY A 216 5.48 3.83 36.45
C GLY A 216 5.98 3.98 35.01
N GLN A 217 6.59 2.94 34.43
CA GLN A 217 7.06 3.00 33.04
C GLN A 217 5.98 2.50 32.09
N TYR A 218 5.70 3.28 31.05
CA TYR A 218 4.84 2.90 29.96
C TYR A 218 5.53 1.92 29.01
N GLN A 219 4.73 0.98 28.52
CA GLN A 219 5.05 0.11 27.41
C GLN A 219 3.93 0.23 26.37
N ILE A 220 4.26 0.61 25.14
CA ILE A 220 3.32 0.54 24.02
C ILE A 220 3.04 -0.93 23.74
N LEU A 221 1.76 -1.28 23.66
CA LEU A 221 1.36 -2.65 23.45
C LEU A 221 1.64 -3.04 21.99
N PRO A 222 2.38 -4.14 21.74
CA PRO A 222 2.54 -4.65 20.40
C PRO A 222 1.17 -5.05 19.85
N ILE A 223 0.96 -4.79 18.57
CA ILE A 223 -0.30 -5.06 17.89
C ILE A 223 -0.19 -6.45 17.28
N GLY A 224 -1.18 -7.30 17.53
CA GLY A 224 -1.24 -8.65 16.96
C GLY A 224 -1.86 -8.71 15.55
N TYR A 225 -2.09 -7.56 14.92
CA TYR A 225 -2.81 -7.37 13.65
C TYR A 225 -2.38 -6.03 13.03
N GLU A 226 -2.83 -5.71 11.81
CA GLU A 226 -2.50 -4.43 11.18
C GLU A 226 -3.42 -3.31 11.67
N LEU A 227 -3.01 -2.57 12.71
CA LEU A 227 -3.61 -1.25 12.93
C LEU A 227 -3.10 -0.28 11.86
N PRO A 228 -3.99 0.39 11.14
CA PRO A 228 -3.59 1.29 10.07
C PRO A 228 -2.95 2.55 10.66
N ALA A 229 -1.93 3.07 9.96
CA ALA A 229 -1.31 4.36 10.21
C ALA A 229 -1.50 5.23 8.97
N VAL A 230 -1.79 6.52 9.14
CA VAL A 230 -1.92 7.46 8.02
C VAL A 230 -0.53 7.96 7.65
N PRO A 231 -0.21 8.10 6.36
CA PRO A 231 -0.95 7.67 5.17
C PRO A 231 -0.37 6.37 4.59
N PHE A 232 -0.12 5.37 5.44
CA PHE A 232 0.45 4.11 5.02
C PHE A 232 -0.61 3.16 4.44
N GLY A 233 -0.27 2.52 3.33
CA GLY A 233 -1.21 1.67 2.57
C GLY A 233 -2.37 2.48 1.98
N SER A 234 -3.58 1.94 2.04
CA SER A 234 -4.80 2.60 1.59
C SER A 234 -5.40 3.56 2.64
N THR A 235 -4.74 3.73 3.79
CA THR A 235 -5.28 4.49 4.92
C THR A 235 -5.20 6.00 4.69
N ARG A 236 -6.34 6.67 4.76
CA ARG A 236 -6.45 8.13 4.56
C ARG A 236 -6.68 8.89 5.86
N LEU A 237 -7.34 8.27 6.83
CA LEU A 237 -7.65 8.87 8.12
C LEU A 237 -7.69 7.81 9.21
N VAL A 238 -7.18 8.15 10.39
CA VAL A 238 -7.44 7.44 11.65
C VAL A 238 -8.02 8.43 12.65
N ARG A 239 -9.00 7.99 13.44
CA ARG A 239 -9.66 8.82 14.44
C ARG A 239 -10.02 8.02 15.68
N LEU A 240 -9.62 8.52 16.85
CA LEU A 240 -10.06 7.98 18.12
C LEU A 240 -11.49 8.48 18.37
N GLN A 241 -12.46 7.58 18.24
CA GLN A 241 -13.85 7.92 18.51
C GLN A 241 -14.10 8.07 20.01
N ARG A 242 -13.63 7.08 20.79
CA ARG A 242 -13.80 7.03 22.25
C ARG A 242 -12.89 6.01 22.92
N VAL A 243 -12.72 6.19 24.23
CA VAL A 243 -12.15 5.21 25.16
C VAL A 243 -13.19 4.90 26.23
N ALA A 244 -13.61 3.65 26.37
CA ALA A 244 -14.61 3.22 27.36
C ALA A 244 -14.66 1.70 27.52
N ASP A 245 -15.10 1.24 28.70
CA ASP A 245 -15.56 -0.13 28.96
C ASP A 245 -16.86 -0.44 28.18
N VAL A 246 -16.69 -0.86 26.92
CA VAL A 246 -17.81 -1.11 25.99
C VAL A 246 -18.34 -2.53 26.09
N ASN A 247 -17.59 -3.46 26.66
CA ASN A 247 -18.02 -4.85 26.86
C ASN A 247 -18.45 -5.18 28.30
N ARG A 248 -18.35 -4.22 29.24
CA ARG A 248 -18.69 -4.32 30.66
C ARG A 248 -17.83 -5.30 31.46
N ASP A 249 -16.59 -5.55 31.04
CA ASP A 249 -15.64 -6.37 31.79
C ASP A 249 -14.82 -5.57 32.82
N GLY A 250 -15.00 -4.24 32.84
CA GLY A 250 -14.34 -3.31 33.76
C GLY A 250 -12.99 -2.78 33.23
N LEU A 251 -12.59 -3.15 32.01
CA LEU A 251 -11.45 -2.60 31.29
C LEU A 251 -11.94 -1.67 30.19
N ASP A 252 -11.17 -0.64 29.87
CA ASP A 252 -11.49 0.24 28.75
C ASP A 252 -10.98 -0.33 27.43
N GLU A 253 -11.77 -0.12 26.37
CA GLU A 253 -11.38 -0.33 24.98
C GLU A 253 -11.24 1.01 24.23
N ALA A 254 -10.37 1.04 23.21
CA ALA A 254 -10.24 2.14 22.27
C ALA A 254 -11.02 1.83 21.00
N ILE A 255 -11.92 2.73 20.61
CA ILE A 255 -12.72 2.58 19.39
C ILE A 255 -12.11 3.49 18.35
N ILE A 256 -11.57 2.89 17.30
CA ILE A 256 -10.79 3.56 16.28
C ILE A 256 -11.57 3.49 14.97
N GLU A 257 -11.78 4.64 14.36
CA GLU A 257 -12.38 4.78 13.04
C GLU A 257 -11.29 5.02 12.01
N VAL A 258 -11.38 4.28 10.91
CA VAL A 258 -10.38 4.30 9.84
C VAL A 258 -11.10 4.51 8.53
N GLN A 259 -10.63 5.50 7.77
CA GLN A 259 -11.06 5.69 6.39
C GLN A 259 -9.96 5.18 5.47
N ASP A 260 -10.25 4.15 4.70
CA ASP A 260 -9.38 3.56 3.69
C ASP A 260 -10.03 3.66 2.30
N ASP A 261 -9.53 2.89 1.33
CA ASP A 261 -10.10 2.80 -0.02
C ASP A 261 -11.36 1.92 -0.10
N GLY A 262 -11.70 1.21 0.99
CA GLY A 262 -12.87 0.36 1.09
C GLY A 262 -14.18 1.13 1.27
N PRO A 263 -15.34 0.44 1.16
CA PRO A 263 -16.62 1.06 1.39
C PRO A 263 -16.84 1.37 2.88
N GLY A 264 -17.29 2.59 3.18
CA GLY A 264 -17.63 3.02 4.54
C GLY A 264 -16.41 3.30 5.43
N ILE A 265 -16.66 3.43 6.73
CA ILE A 265 -15.63 3.60 7.76
C ILE A 265 -15.33 2.23 8.37
N HIS A 266 -14.07 1.82 8.36
CA HIS A 266 -13.65 0.63 9.10
C HIS A 266 -13.53 0.97 10.59
N MET A 267 -14.28 0.27 11.44
CA MET A 267 -14.25 0.45 12.89
C MET A 267 -13.52 -0.71 13.57
N TYR A 268 -12.49 -0.39 14.35
CA TYR A 268 -11.78 -1.32 15.23
C TYR A 268 -12.22 -1.13 16.68
N ILE A 269 -12.32 -2.24 17.43
CA ILE A 269 -12.61 -2.22 18.86
C ILE A 269 -11.41 -2.81 19.59
N VAL A 270 -10.45 -1.97 19.95
CA VAL A 270 -9.12 -2.41 20.38
C VAL A 270 -9.04 -2.50 21.91
N ALA A 271 -8.57 -3.63 22.40
CA ALA A 271 -8.39 -3.88 23.82
C ALA A 271 -6.98 -4.38 24.15
N ALA A 272 -6.54 -4.16 25.38
CA ALA A 272 -5.34 -4.79 25.90
C ALA A 272 -5.65 -6.22 26.34
N ARG A 273 -5.10 -7.22 25.65
CA ARG A 273 -5.25 -8.64 26.00
C ARG A 273 -3.90 -9.34 25.91
N ASN A 274 -3.52 -10.09 26.93
CA ASN A 274 -2.25 -10.85 26.99
C ASN A 274 -0.99 -10.01 26.67
N ASN A 275 -0.93 -8.76 27.14
CA ASN A 275 0.13 -7.78 26.83
C ASN A 275 0.26 -7.42 25.34
N GLN A 276 -0.85 -7.47 24.60
CA GLN A 276 -0.94 -7.03 23.21
C GLN A 276 -2.18 -6.16 23.02
N ALA A 277 -2.13 -5.28 22.03
CA ALA A 277 -3.34 -4.67 21.48
C ALA A 277 -4.02 -5.71 20.59
N THR A 278 -5.29 -5.97 20.84
CA THR A 278 -6.10 -6.98 20.14
C THR A 278 -7.41 -6.35 19.71
N ASP A 279 -7.76 -6.51 18.44
CA ASP A 279 -9.09 -6.17 17.97
C ASP A 279 -10.09 -7.21 18.50
N LEU A 280 -11.14 -6.71 19.13
CA LEU A 280 -12.23 -7.51 19.68
C LEU A 280 -13.29 -7.82 18.63
N VAL A 281 -13.14 -7.40 17.36
CA VAL A 281 -13.97 -7.92 16.26
C VAL A 281 -13.63 -9.40 16.02
N MET A 282 -14.64 -10.21 15.70
CA MET A 282 -14.46 -11.63 15.43
C MET A 282 -13.40 -11.85 14.32
N PRO A 283 -12.41 -12.74 14.50
CA PRO A 283 -11.38 -12.96 13.49
C PRO A 283 -11.98 -13.37 12.13
N GLY A 284 -11.54 -12.69 11.07
CA GLY A 284 -12.04 -12.88 9.70
C GLY A 284 -13.29 -12.07 9.35
N GLU A 285 -13.81 -11.28 10.30
CA GLU A 285 -14.90 -10.34 10.08
C GLU A 285 -14.38 -8.89 10.23
N GLU A 286 -15.06 -7.94 9.60
CA GLU A 286 -14.75 -6.51 9.68
C GLU A 286 -16.03 -5.71 9.93
N ILE A 287 -15.94 -4.58 10.66
CA ILE A 287 -17.07 -3.66 10.84
C ILE A 287 -16.93 -2.50 9.85
N ARG A 288 -17.66 -2.58 8.72
CA ARG A 288 -17.68 -1.56 7.66
C ARG A 288 -18.89 -0.64 7.81
N VAL A 289 -18.76 0.42 8.60
CA VAL A 289 -19.87 1.31 8.99
C VAL A 289 -20.19 2.30 7.87
N GLY A 290 -21.39 2.20 7.29
CA GLY A 290 -21.99 3.27 6.48
C GLY A 290 -22.78 4.26 7.33
N GLU A 291 -23.53 3.76 8.32
CA GLU A 291 -24.26 4.58 9.29
C GLU A 291 -24.20 3.96 10.69
N PHE A 292 -23.94 4.78 11.69
CA PHE A 292 -24.01 4.38 13.09
C PHE A 292 -25.44 4.52 13.61
N VAL A 293 -26.07 3.42 14.05
CA VAL A 293 -27.47 3.43 14.49
C VAL A 293 -27.57 3.65 16.00
N ASP A 294 -26.95 2.78 16.80
CA ASP A 294 -26.95 2.88 18.26
C ASP A 294 -25.81 2.07 18.89
N TRP A 295 -25.33 2.51 20.05
CA TRP A 295 -24.47 1.72 20.94
C TRP A 295 -24.60 2.24 22.38
N PRO A 296 -25.44 1.64 23.22
CA PRO A 296 -25.85 2.23 24.48
C PRO A 296 -24.84 1.98 25.62
N VAL A 297 -23.55 2.14 25.35
CA VAL A 297 -22.44 1.94 26.31
C VAL A 297 -22.48 2.92 27.48
N THR A 298 -23.19 4.04 27.36
CA THR A 298 -23.38 4.99 28.45
C THR A 298 -24.52 4.60 29.41
N ASN A 299 -25.32 3.58 29.07
CA ASN A 299 -26.40 3.10 29.92
C ASN A 299 -25.90 1.99 30.86
N PRO A 300 -25.71 2.26 32.17
CA PRO A 300 -25.17 1.28 33.11
C PRO A 300 -26.14 0.13 33.42
N GLU A 301 -27.42 0.24 33.04
CA GLU A 301 -28.40 -0.82 33.23
C GLU A 301 -28.27 -1.96 32.19
N ILE A 302 -27.52 -1.72 31.10
CA ILE A 302 -27.30 -2.69 30.04
C ILE A 302 -25.98 -3.42 30.29
N ALA A 303 -26.10 -4.70 30.63
CA ALA A 303 -24.96 -5.56 30.96
C ALA A 303 -24.10 -5.91 29.73
N ASN A 304 -24.70 -6.03 28.54
CA ASN A 304 -24.00 -6.30 27.29
C ASN A 304 -24.53 -5.33 26.22
N PRO A 305 -23.96 -4.13 26.08
CA PRO A 305 -24.45 -3.17 25.09
C PRO A 305 -24.14 -3.66 23.68
N GLU A 306 -25.18 -3.74 22.87
CA GLU A 306 -25.09 -4.16 21.47
C GLU A 306 -24.77 -2.95 20.60
N LEU A 307 -23.82 -3.11 19.67
CA LEU A 307 -23.52 -2.11 18.66
C LEU A 307 -24.41 -2.38 17.45
N SER A 308 -25.23 -1.42 17.05
CA SER A 308 -26.06 -1.50 15.85
C SER A 308 -25.56 -0.51 14.81
N VAL A 309 -25.28 -1.02 13.61
CA VAL A 309 -24.78 -0.25 12.47
C VAL A 309 -25.51 -0.64 11.20
N ILE A 310 -25.51 0.25 10.22
CA ILE A 310 -25.76 -0.11 8.82
C ILE A 310 -24.39 -0.33 8.19
N GLU A 311 -24.10 -1.59 7.89
CA GLU A 311 -22.87 -1.94 7.20
C GLU A 311 -23.01 -1.75 5.71
N VAL A 312 -21.89 -1.42 5.07
CA VAL A 312 -21.79 -1.25 3.63
C VAL A 312 -20.75 -2.20 3.04
N ALA A 313 -21.07 -2.75 1.88
CA ALA A 313 -20.20 -3.65 1.15
C ALA A 313 -20.34 -3.39 -0.36
N THR A 314 -19.33 -3.75 -1.13
CA THR A 314 -19.43 -3.83 -2.59
C THR A 314 -20.12 -5.13 -2.99
N VAL A 315 -21.15 -5.04 -3.83
CA VAL A 315 -21.98 -6.19 -4.27
C VAL A 315 -21.41 -6.87 -5.50
N SER A 316 -20.67 -6.11 -6.30
CA SER A 316 -20.31 -6.49 -7.66
C SER A 316 -19.09 -7.42 -7.68
N GLU A 317 -19.25 -8.59 -8.30
CA GLU A 317 -18.15 -9.42 -8.81
C GLU A 317 -17.55 -8.84 -10.11
N SER A 318 -18.23 -7.89 -10.76
CA SER A 318 -17.60 -7.09 -11.82
C SER A 318 -16.68 -6.09 -11.12
N PRO A 319 -15.34 -6.22 -11.30
CA PRO A 319 -14.38 -5.28 -10.73
C PRO A 319 -14.54 -3.86 -11.31
N ASP A 320 -15.47 -3.69 -12.26
CA ASP A 320 -15.65 -2.48 -13.00
C ASP A 320 -16.40 -1.43 -12.17
N TRP A 321 -17.59 -1.73 -11.63
CA TRP A 321 -18.35 -0.72 -10.88
C TRP A 321 -18.46 -1.04 -9.38
N PRO A 322 -18.01 -0.14 -8.49
CA PRO A 322 -18.21 -0.31 -7.05
C PRO A 322 -19.67 -0.03 -6.68
N CYS A 323 -20.58 -0.96 -7.02
CA CYS A 323 -21.96 -0.92 -6.56
C CYS A 323 -22.00 -1.26 -5.07
N LEU A 324 -22.44 -0.28 -4.26
CA LEU A 324 -22.56 -0.45 -2.82
C LEU A 324 -23.91 -1.08 -2.48
N ALA A 325 -23.92 -2.00 -1.53
CA ALA A 325 -25.11 -2.40 -0.80
C ALA A 325 -24.92 -2.18 0.69
N GLN A 326 -26.05 -2.21 1.37
CA GLN A 326 -26.10 -2.06 2.80
C GLN A 326 -26.93 -3.14 3.48
N ILE A 327 -26.59 -3.43 4.72
CA ILE A 327 -27.31 -4.36 5.57
C ILE A 327 -27.27 -3.88 7.03
N PRO A 328 -28.40 -3.86 7.76
CA PRO A 328 -28.38 -3.63 9.19
C PRO A 328 -27.72 -4.80 9.91
N VAL A 329 -26.70 -4.53 10.71
CA VAL A 329 -25.97 -5.54 11.50
C VAL A 329 -25.95 -5.11 12.96
N THR A 330 -26.22 -6.07 13.84
CA THR A 330 -26.04 -5.90 15.29
C THR A 330 -24.85 -6.74 15.73
N TRP A 331 -23.89 -6.11 16.39
CA TRP A 331 -22.71 -6.74 16.95
C TRP A 331 -22.87 -6.92 18.45
N THR A 332 -22.74 -8.18 18.89
CA THR A 332 -22.87 -8.55 20.30
C THR A 332 -21.57 -9.15 20.81
N TYR A 333 -21.10 -8.66 21.96
CA TYR A 333 -19.91 -9.20 22.61
C TYR A 333 -20.20 -10.56 23.24
N THR A 334 -19.63 -11.63 22.69
CA THR A 334 -19.75 -13.00 23.19
C THR A 334 -18.49 -13.81 22.90
N ASN A 335 -18.08 -14.66 23.85
CA ASN A 335 -16.85 -15.45 23.76
C ASN A 335 -15.61 -14.59 23.43
N ASN A 336 -15.46 -13.46 24.13
CA ASN A 336 -14.37 -12.49 24.00
C ASN A 336 -14.28 -11.72 22.68
N PHE A 337 -15.31 -11.77 21.82
CA PHE A 337 -15.35 -11.01 20.58
C PHE A 337 -16.73 -10.41 20.32
N TYR A 338 -16.79 -9.26 19.66
CA TYR A 338 -17.98 -8.77 18.98
C TYR A 338 -18.24 -9.66 17.78
N ARG A 339 -19.45 -10.24 17.73
CA ARG A 339 -19.88 -11.13 16.66
C ARG A 339 -21.08 -10.52 15.95
N PRO A 340 -21.14 -10.60 14.61
CA PRO A 340 -22.26 -10.08 13.87
C PRO A 340 -23.48 -10.98 14.08
N SER A 341 -24.63 -10.35 14.23
CA SER A 341 -25.94 -10.98 14.27
C SER A 341 -26.84 -10.23 13.30
N THR A 342 -27.23 -10.90 12.22
CA THR A 342 -28.19 -10.40 11.25
C THR A 342 -29.51 -11.16 11.38
N ALA A 343 -30.61 -10.53 10.96
CA ALA A 343 -31.89 -11.25 10.91
C ALA A 343 -31.78 -12.42 9.92
N LEU A 344 -32.45 -13.55 10.21
CA LEU A 344 -32.41 -14.79 9.42
C LEU A 344 -32.73 -14.65 7.92
N ASN A 345 -33.28 -13.52 7.48
CA ASN A 345 -33.56 -13.21 6.07
C ASN A 345 -33.04 -11.81 5.66
N ALA A 346 -32.11 -11.23 6.43
CA ALA A 346 -31.47 -9.98 6.03
C ALA A 346 -30.64 -10.25 4.78
N GLN A 347 -30.91 -9.47 3.73
CA GLN A 347 -30.13 -9.47 2.51
C GLN A 347 -29.52 -8.09 2.35
N MET A 348 -28.33 -8.04 1.77
CA MET A 348 -27.75 -6.78 1.31
C MET A 348 -28.72 -6.16 0.30
N ALA A 349 -29.09 -4.91 0.55
CA ALA A 349 -29.90 -4.12 -0.36
C ALA A 349 -28.99 -3.12 -1.07
N ASN A 350 -29.00 -3.14 -2.41
CA ASN A 350 -28.24 -2.18 -3.21
C ASN A 350 -28.62 -0.76 -2.79
N GLN A 351 -27.60 0.05 -2.54
CA GLN A 351 -27.77 1.47 -2.34
C GLN A 351 -28.05 2.14 -3.67
N ASP A 352 -28.81 3.23 -3.61
CA ASP A 352 -28.92 4.16 -4.72
C ASP A 352 -27.60 4.94 -4.85
N SER A 353 -26.66 4.39 -5.63
CA SER A 353 -25.29 4.89 -5.77
C SER A 353 -24.86 4.93 -7.24
N LEU A 354 -23.85 5.75 -7.55
CA LEU A 354 -23.30 5.88 -8.91
C LEU A 354 -22.90 4.53 -9.50
N GLY A 355 -22.16 3.71 -8.74
CA GLY A 355 -21.72 2.40 -9.18
C GLY A 355 -22.88 1.45 -9.48
N CYS A 356 -23.92 1.42 -8.64
CA CYS A 356 -25.08 0.56 -8.90
C CYS A 356 -25.91 1.03 -10.10
N HIS A 357 -25.98 2.35 -10.34
CA HIS A 357 -26.67 2.90 -11.49
C HIS A 357 -25.95 2.52 -12.79
N LEU A 358 -24.63 2.76 -12.87
CA LEU A 358 -23.84 2.47 -14.07
C LEU A 358 -23.70 0.97 -14.34
N MET A 359 -23.59 0.16 -13.29
CA MET A 359 -23.63 -1.31 -13.43
C MET A 359 -24.92 -1.82 -14.08
N ALA A 360 -26.06 -1.18 -13.82
CA ALA A 360 -27.34 -1.56 -14.42
C ALA A 360 -27.44 -1.20 -15.92
N GLU A 361 -26.54 -0.33 -16.41
CA GLU A 361 -26.49 0.15 -17.79
C GLU A 361 -25.45 -0.58 -18.66
N GLU A 362 -24.64 -1.48 -18.08
CA GLU A 362 -23.63 -2.24 -18.84
C GLU A 362 -24.24 -3.24 -19.84
N PRO A 363 -23.64 -3.45 -21.04
CA PRO A 363 -22.41 -2.82 -21.54
C PRO A 363 -22.62 -1.38 -22.06
N ILE A 364 -22.06 -0.37 -21.40
CA ILE A 364 -22.32 1.06 -21.69
C ILE A 364 -21.74 1.43 -23.06
N LEU A 365 -20.50 1.01 -23.35
CA LEU A 365 -19.78 1.35 -24.59
C LEU A 365 -20.28 0.59 -25.83
N ALA A 366 -21.19 -0.38 -25.67
CA ALA A 366 -21.88 -1.03 -26.79
C ALA A 366 -22.99 -0.14 -27.39
N ASN A 367 -23.43 0.89 -26.66
CA ASN A 367 -24.43 1.84 -27.13
C ASN A 367 -23.85 2.84 -28.14
N GLU A 368 -24.74 3.59 -28.78
CA GLU A 368 -24.35 4.76 -29.56
C GLU A 368 -23.56 5.76 -28.69
N PRO A 369 -22.46 6.37 -29.17
CA PRO A 369 -21.56 7.15 -28.31
C PRO A 369 -22.25 8.30 -27.56
N ASN A 370 -23.18 9.01 -28.22
CA ASN A 370 -23.95 10.06 -27.55
C ASN A 370 -24.87 9.51 -26.44
N VAL A 371 -25.41 8.30 -26.60
CA VAL A 371 -26.23 7.65 -25.57
C VAL A 371 -25.37 7.25 -24.38
N ALA A 372 -24.19 6.65 -24.63
CA ALA A 372 -23.23 6.32 -23.58
C ALA A 372 -22.79 7.59 -22.80
N ILE A 373 -22.48 8.67 -23.52
CA ILE A 373 -22.15 9.98 -22.93
C ILE A 373 -23.30 10.51 -22.06
N ASP A 374 -24.54 10.48 -22.57
CA ASP A 374 -25.71 10.98 -21.85
C ASP A 374 -26.00 10.17 -20.57
N VAL A 375 -25.87 8.84 -20.62
CA VAL A 375 -26.02 7.94 -19.46
C VAL A 375 -25.01 8.29 -18.38
N ILE A 376 -23.73 8.38 -18.74
CA ILE A 376 -22.66 8.64 -17.76
C ILE A 376 -22.76 10.06 -17.18
N ASN A 377 -23.03 11.06 -18.01
CA ASN A 377 -23.21 12.44 -17.55
C ASN A 377 -24.41 12.57 -16.60
N SER A 378 -25.55 11.96 -16.95
CA SER A 378 -26.75 12.01 -16.10
C SER A 378 -26.50 11.37 -14.73
N ALA A 379 -25.77 10.25 -14.71
CA ALA A 379 -25.38 9.59 -13.47
C ALA A 379 -24.42 10.45 -12.64
N LEU A 380 -23.38 11.02 -13.25
CA LEU A 380 -22.43 11.91 -12.59
C LEU A 380 -23.10 13.19 -12.05
N GLU A 381 -24.08 13.75 -12.77
CA GLU A 381 -24.88 14.90 -12.32
C GLU A 381 -25.76 14.56 -11.10
N GLN A 382 -26.31 13.35 -11.05
CA GLN A 382 -27.18 12.89 -9.97
C GLN A 382 -26.41 12.58 -8.68
N TYR A 383 -25.29 11.85 -8.79
CA TYR A 383 -24.57 11.30 -7.62
C TYR A 383 -23.29 12.08 -7.27
N GLY A 384 -22.73 12.85 -8.20
CA GLY A 384 -21.48 13.59 -8.02
C GLY A 384 -20.22 12.85 -8.51
N PHE A 385 -19.10 13.56 -8.56
CA PHE A 385 -17.81 13.06 -9.08
C PHE A 385 -16.89 12.50 -7.98
N ASP A 386 -17.06 12.96 -6.73
CA ASP A 386 -16.19 12.60 -5.59
C ASP A 386 -16.66 11.32 -4.86
N VAL A 387 -17.67 10.63 -5.40
CA VAL A 387 -18.22 9.39 -4.83
C VAL A 387 -17.49 8.16 -5.35
N ALA A 388 -17.67 7.02 -4.68
CA ALA A 388 -17.15 5.73 -5.13
C ALA A 388 -17.59 5.45 -6.58
N GLY A 389 -16.62 5.15 -7.45
CA GLY A 389 -16.84 4.93 -8.89
C GLY A 389 -16.79 6.19 -9.77
N GLY A 390 -16.71 7.40 -9.19
CA GLY A 390 -16.73 8.66 -9.95
C GLY A 390 -15.56 8.81 -10.92
N GLN A 391 -14.34 8.52 -10.48
CA GLN A 391 -13.15 8.55 -11.35
C GLN A 391 -13.23 7.53 -12.49
N ARG A 392 -13.84 6.37 -12.24
CA ARG A 392 -14.07 5.39 -13.31
C ARG A 392 -15.11 5.85 -14.31
N ALA A 393 -16.22 6.40 -13.82
CA ALA A 393 -17.24 7.00 -14.69
C ALA A 393 -16.62 8.06 -15.60
N LEU A 394 -15.72 8.89 -15.09
CA LEU A 394 -14.96 9.85 -15.90
C LEU A 394 -14.06 9.18 -16.95
N MET A 395 -13.34 8.10 -16.63
CA MET A 395 -12.54 7.39 -17.63
C MET A 395 -13.37 6.69 -18.70
N VAL A 396 -14.49 6.06 -18.32
CA VAL A 396 -15.44 5.46 -19.29
C VAL A 396 -16.06 6.56 -20.16
N LEU A 397 -16.34 7.74 -19.59
CA LEU A 397 -16.80 8.91 -20.34
C LEU A 397 -15.74 9.42 -21.33
N ALA A 398 -14.48 9.49 -20.92
CA ALA A 398 -13.37 9.83 -21.83
C ALA A 398 -13.26 8.83 -22.98
N MET A 399 -13.50 7.54 -22.70
CA MET A 399 -13.55 6.52 -23.74
C MET A 399 -14.76 6.71 -24.68
N ALA A 400 -15.95 7.01 -24.15
CA ALA A 400 -17.13 7.30 -24.96
C ALA A 400 -16.92 8.52 -25.88
N TYR A 401 -16.27 9.59 -25.40
CA TYR A 401 -15.85 10.73 -26.22
C TYR A 401 -14.84 10.33 -27.30
N THR A 402 -13.90 9.44 -26.98
CA THR A 402 -12.93 8.91 -27.94
C THR A 402 -13.64 8.16 -29.07
N ILE A 403 -14.61 7.30 -28.76
CA ILE A 403 -15.43 6.59 -29.76
C ILE A 403 -16.25 7.58 -30.60
N ASN A 404 -16.74 8.67 -30.01
CA ASN A 404 -17.46 9.73 -30.72
C ASN A 404 -16.56 10.64 -31.58
N GLY A 405 -15.24 10.46 -31.54
CA GLY A 405 -14.26 11.30 -32.25
C GLY A 405 -13.98 12.65 -31.58
N GLN A 406 -14.39 12.85 -30.33
CA GLN A 406 -14.17 14.06 -29.54
C GLN A 406 -12.91 13.92 -28.67
N LEU A 407 -11.74 13.88 -29.32
CA LEU A 407 -10.47 13.61 -28.63
C LEU A 407 -10.07 14.71 -27.64
N ASP A 408 -10.39 15.97 -27.92
CA ASP A 408 -10.08 17.08 -27.00
C ASP A 408 -10.85 16.94 -25.67
N ASP A 409 -12.12 16.54 -25.73
CA ASP A 409 -12.96 16.32 -24.54
C ASP A 409 -12.45 15.11 -23.74
N ALA A 410 -12.08 14.02 -24.43
CA ALA A 410 -11.48 12.83 -23.81
C ALA A 410 -10.16 13.17 -23.10
N MET A 411 -9.29 13.95 -23.73
CA MET A 411 -8.03 14.40 -23.13
C MET A 411 -8.26 15.27 -21.90
N ALA A 412 -9.21 16.21 -21.96
CA ALA A 412 -9.51 17.10 -20.84
C ALA A 412 -9.99 16.32 -19.60
N ILE A 413 -10.78 15.28 -19.80
CA ILE A 413 -11.26 14.41 -18.71
C ILE A 413 -10.12 13.55 -18.16
N ALA A 414 -9.33 12.90 -19.01
CA ALA A 414 -8.20 12.09 -18.54
C ALA A 414 -7.18 12.93 -17.75
N GLN A 415 -6.96 14.18 -18.14
CA GLN A 415 -6.12 15.13 -17.39
C GLN A 415 -6.71 15.55 -16.04
N SER A 416 -8.04 15.58 -15.90
CA SER A 416 -8.68 16.01 -14.65
C SER A 416 -8.64 14.94 -13.57
N VAL A 417 -8.55 13.66 -13.95
CA VAL A 417 -8.45 12.52 -13.04
C VAL A 417 -7.02 12.01 -12.83
N ALA A 418 -6.06 12.48 -13.64
CA ALA A 418 -4.66 12.14 -13.48
C ALA A 418 -4.13 12.66 -12.12
N PRO A 419 -3.60 11.78 -11.24
CA PRO A 419 -3.13 12.20 -9.93
C PRO A 419 -1.92 13.13 -10.03
N VAL A 420 -1.91 14.17 -9.18
CA VAL A 420 -0.81 15.13 -9.08
C VAL A 420 0.40 14.42 -8.47
N GLY A 421 1.43 14.18 -9.29
CA GLY A 421 2.70 13.58 -8.84
C GLY A 421 3.04 12.23 -9.45
N GLY A 422 2.11 11.59 -10.18
CA GLY A 422 2.29 10.20 -10.63
C GLY A 422 2.18 9.22 -9.45
N GLY A 423 1.60 8.05 -9.68
CA GLY A 423 1.43 7.03 -8.64
C GLY A 423 0.87 5.72 -9.21
N ASP A 424 0.82 4.69 -8.38
CA ASP A 424 0.44 3.31 -8.76
C ASP A 424 -1.08 3.07 -8.78
N SER A 425 -1.87 4.13 -8.69
CA SER A 425 -3.31 3.98 -8.76
C SER A 425 -3.74 3.54 -10.16
N TRP A 426 -4.72 2.64 -10.22
CA TRP A 426 -5.30 2.17 -11.48
C TRP A 426 -5.68 3.36 -12.39
N ILE A 427 -6.19 4.45 -11.80
CA ILE A 427 -6.57 5.67 -12.51
C ILE A 427 -5.38 6.40 -13.15
N ALA A 428 -4.20 6.38 -12.52
CA ALA A 428 -2.98 6.95 -13.10
C ALA A 428 -2.54 6.18 -14.35
N GLN A 429 -2.53 4.85 -14.25
CA GLN A 429 -2.14 3.97 -15.36
C GLN A 429 -3.10 4.14 -16.55
N GLN A 430 -4.41 4.12 -16.29
CA GLN A 430 -5.45 4.26 -17.32
C GLN A 430 -5.46 5.65 -17.96
N SER A 431 -5.36 6.73 -17.17
CA SER A 431 -5.32 8.10 -17.71
C SER A 431 -4.07 8.35 -18.56
N GLN A 432 -2.90 7.86 -18.13
CA GLN A 432 -1.67 7.99 -18.91
C GLN A 432 -1.70 7.14 -20.18
N ALA A 433 -2.24 5.92 -20.13
CA ALA A 433 -2.42 5.05 -21.30
C ALA A 433 -3.31 5.73 -22.36
N LEU A 434 -4.42 6.35 -21.93
CA LEU A 434 -5.30 7.12 -22.80
C LEU A 434 -4.56 8.30 -23.44
N LEU A 435 -3.90 9.14 -22.63
CA LEU A 435 -3.21 10.34 -23.10
C LEU A 435 -2.08 10.02 -24.09
N ASN A 436 -1.29 8.98 -23.80
CA ASN A 436 -0.24 8.51 -24.70
C ASN A 436 -0.80 8.00 -26.03
N SER A 437 -1.94 7.31 -25.98
CA SER A 437 -2.56 6.71 -27.16
C SER A 437 -3.24 7.75 -28.06
N ILE A 438 -3.89 8.78 -27.47
CA ILE A 438 -4.43 9.90 -28.24
C ILE A 438 -3.32 10.72 -28.91
N ALA A 439 -2.14 10.82 -28.30
CA ALA A 439 -1.00 11.54 -28.88
C ALA A 439 -0.46 10.91 -30.18
N VAL A 440 -0.87 9.67 -30.51
CA VAL A 440 -0.52 8.98 -31.76
C VAL A 440 -1.66 9.15 -32.77
N PRO A 441 -1.52 10.00 -33.81
CA PRO A 441 -2.65 10.35 -34.69
C PRO A 441 -3.20 9.20 -35.55
N SER A 442 -2.47 8.09 -35.65
CA SER A 442 -2.90 6.90 -36.38
C SER A 442 -3.78 5.96 -35.56
N ASN A 443 -3.85 6.15 -34.24
CA ASN A 443 -4.63 5.28 -33.37
C ASN A 443 -6.13 5.53 -33.57
N THR A 444 -6.86 4.44 -33.75
CA THR A 444 -8.32 4.39 -33.72
C THR A 444 -8.82 4.33 -32.28
N ALA A 445 -10.14 4.49 -32.07
CA ALA A 445 -10.71 4.31 -30.74
C ALA A 445 -10.49 2.87 -30.22
N LEU A 446 -10.43 1.87 -31.11
CA LEU A 446 -10.14 0.49 -30.72
C LEU A 446 -8.69 0.33 -30.25
N ASP A 447 -7.71 0.93 -30.96
CA ASP A 447 -6.30 0.92 -30.54
C ASP A 447 -6.12 1.61 -29.17
N ILE A 448 -6.86 2.69 -28.91
CA ILE A 448 -6.85 3.38 -27.62
C ILE A 448 -7.47 2.48 -26.54
N CYS A 449 -8.58 1.80 -26.82
CA CYS A 449 -9.20 0.85 -25.89
C CYS A 449 -8.23 -0.28 -25.50
N GLU A 450 -7.52 -0.87 -26.46
CA GLU A 450 -6.51 -1.91 -26.20
C GLU A 450 -5.38 -1.42 -25.29
N ALA A 451 -4.94 -0.17 -25.46
CA ALA A 451 -3.93 0.42 -24.60
C ALA A 451 -4.42 0.55 -23.14
N LEU A 452 -5.71 0.83 -22.93
CA LEU A 452 -6.33 0.84 -21.60
C LEU A 452 -6.39 -0.58 -21.02
N VAL A 453 -6.82 -1.58 -21.81
CA VAL A 453 -6.83 -2.98 -21.38
C VAL A 453 -5.43 -3.46 -21.00
N ALA A 454 -4.40 -3.09 -21.77
CA ALA A 454 -3.02 -3.45 -21.46
C ALA A 454 -2.46 -2.74 -20.20
N ALA A 455 -3.11 -1.67 -19.75
CA ALA A 455 -2.65 -0.84 -18.64
C ALA A 455 -3.30 -1.19 -17.28
N GLY A 456 -4.09 -2.26 -17.17
CA GLY A 456 -4.61 -2.70 -15.87
C GLY A 456 -5.61 -3.85 -15.95
N GLU A 457 -5.83 -4.53 -14.83
CA GLU A 457 -6.71 -5.72 -14.76
C GLU A 457 -8.21 -5.40 -14.84
N ALA A 458 -8.61 -4.17 -14.48
CA ALA A 458 -10.01 -3.70 -14.55
C ALA A 458 -10.09 -2.42 -15.39
N PRO A 459 -9.84 -2.49 -16.71
CA PRO A 459 -9.69 -1.33 -17.57
C PRO A 459 -10.99 -0.54 -17.72
N ALA A 460 -10.91 0.77 -17.89
CA ALA A 460 -12.07 1.63 -18.14
C ALA A 460 -12.67 1.45 -19.56
N CYS A 461 -12.14 0.51 -20.35
CA CYS A 461 -12.66 0.14 -21.66
C CYS A 461 -12.82 -1.37 -21.75
N ASP A 462 -13.97 -1.80 -22.28
CA ASP A 462 -14.24 -3.18 -22.68
C ASP A 462 -14.16 -3.26 -24.21
N THR A 463 -13.16 -3.99 -24.72
CA THR A 463 -12.96 -4.18 -26.17
C THR A 463 -14.12 -4.92 -26.83
N ASP A 464 -14.77 -5.87 -26.14
CA ASP A 464 -15.92 -6.56 -26.68
C ASP A 464 -17.14 -5.62 -26.78
N ALA A 465 -17.32 -4.71 -25.80
CA ALA A 465 -18.35 -3.68 -25.90
C ALA A 465 -18.12 -2.73 -27.09
N VAL A 466 -16.88 -2.28 -27.31
CA VAL A 466 -16.53 -1.43 -28.46
C VAL A 466 -16.73 -2.18 -29.79
N LEU A 467 -16.34 -3.46 -29.87
CA LEU A 467 -16.59 -4.30 -31.04
C LEU A 467 -18.08 -4.50 -31.30
N ALA A 468 -18.88 -4.72 -30.26
CA ALA A 468 -20.34 -4.82 -30.36
C ALA A 468 -20.91 -3.57 -31.05
N PHE A 469 -20.51 -2.37 -30.60
CA PHE A 469 -20.89 -1.12 -31.24
C PHE A 469 -20.42 -1.07 -32.71
N TYR A 470 -19.16 -1.42 -33.00
CA TYR A 470 -18.63 -1.40 -34.37
C TYR A 470 -19.40 -2.32 -35.32
N PHE A 471 -19.80 -3.50 -34.85
CA PHE A 471 -20.61 -4.43 -35.66
C PHE A 471 -22.04 -3.95 -35.90
N THR A 472 -22.55 -2.97 -35.14
CA THR A 472 -23.80 -2.28 -35.50
C THR A 472 -23.63 -1.32 -36.68
N ARG A 473 -22.39 -0.85 -36.93
CA ARG A 473 -22.03 0.14 -37.95
C ARG A 473 -21.50 -0.49 -39.23
N VAL A 474 -20.87 -1.66 -39.12
CA VAL A 474 -20.27 -2.37 -40.27
C VAL A 474 -21.23 -3.44 -40.77
N THR A 475 -21.57 -3.39 -42.06
CA THR A 475 -22.34 -4.45 -42.72
C THR A 475 -21.38 -5.45 -43.37
N LEU A 476 -21.32 -6.67 -42.83
CA LEU A 476 -20.51 -7.76 -43.36
C LEU A 476 -21.36 -8.66 -44.26
N SER A 477 -20.97 -8.82 -45.52
CA SER A 477 -21.68 -9.63 -46.51
C SER A 477 -21.28 -11.10 -46.43
N THR A 478 -22.26 -11.99 -46.64
CA THR A 478 -22.02 -13.44 -46.80
C THR A 478 -21.47 -13.81 -48.19
N GLU A 479 -21.41 -12.85 -49.12
CA GLU A 479 -20.91 -13.05 -50.48
C GLU A 479 -19.38 -12.88 -50.61
N GLN A 480 -18.73 -12.41 -49.55
CA GLN A 480 -17.28 -12.23 -49.47
C GLN A 480 -16.72 -13.01 -48.28
N ASP A 481 -15.43 -13.34 -48.34
CA ASP A 481 -14.75 -13.99 -47.21
C ASP A 481 -14.79 -13.09 -45.97
N LEU A 482 -15.18 -13.68 -44.83
CA LEU A 482 -15.39 -12.94 -43.58
C LEU A 482 -14.07 -12.34 -43.06
N ALA A 483 -12.97 -13.10 -43.07
CA ALA A 483 -11.68 -12.62 -42.59
C ALA A 483 -11.16 -11.48 -43.48
N VAL A 484 -11.35 -11.57 -44.80
CA VAL A 484 -10.97 -10.49 -45.72
C VAL A 484 -11.73 -9.20 -45.42
N GLN A 485 -13.04 -9.28 -45.16
CA GLN A 485 -13.85 -8.11 -44.82
C GLN A 485 -13.46 -7.49 -43.49
N LEU A 486 -13.22 -8.31 -42.46
CA LEU A 486 -12.80 -7.86 -41.13
C LEU A 486 -11.43 -7.17 -41.18
N ASN A 487 -10.45 -7.78 -41.86
CA ASN A 487 -9.14 -7.16 -42.05
C ASN A 487 -9.23 -5.84 -42.84
N ALA A 488 -10.15 -5.72 -43.80
CA ALA A 488 -10.34 -4.51 -44.59
C ALA A 488 -10.91 -3.32 -43.78
N VAL A 489 -11.53 -3.60 -42.62
CA VAL A 489 -11.99 -2.58 -41.67
C VAL A 489 -11.08 -2.47 -40.43
N ASN A 490 -9.82 -2.90 -40.57
CA ASN A 490 -8.80 -2.90 -39.51
C ASN A 490 -9.18 -3.73 -38.27
N LEU A 491 -9.92 -4.82 -38.45
CA LEU A 491 -10.13 -5.83 -37.40
C LEU A 491 -9.27 -7.06 -37.75
N PRO A 492 -8.01 -7.12 -37.26
CA PRO A 492 -7.11 -8.21 -37.61
C PRO A 492 -7.60 -9.55 -37.05
N VAL A 493 -7.61 -10.56 -37.90
CA VAL A 493 -8.12 -11.91 -37.55
C VAL A 493 -6.95 -12.87 -37.38
N VAL A 494 -6.88 -13.53 -36.22
CA VAL A 494 -5.93 -14.60 -35.93
C VAL A 494 -6.42 -15.92 -36.50
N GLU A 495 -7.66 -16.28 -36.18
CA GLU A 495 -8.20 -17.60 -36.46
C GLU A 495 -9.70 -17.50 -36.83
N VAL A 496 -10.15 -18.37 -37.75
CA VAL A 496 -11.57 -18.53 -38.09
C VAL A 496 -11.95 -20.01 -38.09
N VAL A 497 -12.88 -20.37 -37.21
CA VAL A 497 -13.31 -21.77 -37.01
C VAL A 497 -14.81 -21.90 -37.31
N PRO A 498 -15.24 -22.80 -38.21
CA PRO A 498 -16.66 -23.08 -38.39
C PRO A 498 -17.20 -23.86 -37.19
N ILE A 499 -18.30 -23.38 -36.61
CA ILE A 499 -19.00 -24.02 -35.49
C ILE A 499 -20.40 -24.46 -35.90
N THR A 500 -20.76 -25.70 -35.53
CA THR A 500 -22.09 -26.29 -35.78
C THR A 500 -22.66 -26.82 -34.48
N GLU A 501 -23.78 -26.25 -34.04
CA GLU A 501 -24.47 -26.62 -32.81
C GLU A 501 -25.92 -27.00 -33.09
N LEU A 502 -26.42 -28.00 -32.36
CA LEU A 502 -27.82 -28.40 -32.47
C LEU A 502 -28.75 -27.26 -32.04
N GLY A 503 -29.63 -26.83 -32.93
CA GLY A 503 -30.62 -25.78 -32.65
C GLY A 503 -30.15 -24.35 -32.93
N ARG A 504 -28.90 -24.14 -33.37
CA ARG A 504 -28.40 -22.85 -33.87
C ARG A 504 -28.02 -22.94 -35.34
N ALA A 505 -27.98 -21.80 -36.04
CA ALA A 505 -27.42 -21.74 -37.39
C ALA A 505 -25.91 -22.04 -37.35
N ASN A 506 -25.36 -22.57 -38.44
CA ASN A 506 -23.90 -22.69 -38.59
C ASN A 506 -23.29 -21.29 -38.53
N ARG A 507 -22.23 -21.13 -37.73
CA ARG A 507 -21.56 -19.85 -37.52
C ARG A 507 -20.07 -19.98 -37.81
N LEU A 508 -19.41 -18.85 -38.05
CA LEU A 508 -17.96 -18.75 -38.07
C LEU A 508 -17.53 -18.10 -36.76
N ALA A 509 -16.82 -18.82 -35.90
CA ALA A 509 -16.15 -18.26 -34.73
C ALA A 509 -14.83 -17.63 -35.16
N VAL A 510 -14.55 -16.43 -34.68
CA VAL A 510 -13.39 -15.62 -35.04
C VAL A 510 -12.66 -15.23 -33.77
N GLN A 511 -11.35 -15.40 -33.79
CA GLN A 511 -10.44 -14.83 -32.80
C GLN A 511 -9.75 -13.61 -33.42
N PHE A 512 -9.86 -12.46 -32.75
CA PHE A 512 -9.20 -11.24 -33.16
C PHE A 512 -7.78 -11.14 -32.59
N ASP A 513 -6.89 -10.43 -33.31
CA ASP A 513 -5.57 -10.05 -32.81
C ASP A 513 -5.70 -8.73 -32.04
N ILE A 514 -6.57 -8.73 -31.03
CA ILE A 514 -6.96 -7.56 -30.24
C ILE A 514 -6.98 -7.97 -28.77
N ILE A 515 -6.23 -7.25 -27.94
CA ILE A 515 -6.09 -7.55 -26.51
C ILE A 515 -7.46 -7.43 -25.83
N GLY A 516 -7.80 -8.36 -24.93
CA GLY A 516 -9.04 -8.31 -24.14
C GLY A 516 -10.29 -8.79 -24.87
N THR A 517 -10.19 -9.23 -26.13
CA THR A 517 -11.36 -9.69 -26.89
C THR A 517 -11.69 -11.16 -26.65
N SER A 518 -12.99 -11.45 -26.55
CA SER A 518 -13.51 -12.80 -26.57
C SER A 518 -13.52 -13.38 -27.98
N TRP A 519 -13.93 -14.65 -28.11
CA TRP A 519 -14.28 -15.19 -29.42
C TRP A 519 -15.61 -14.60 -29.89
N TRP A 520 -15.71 -14.31 -31.19
CA TRP A 520 -16.92 -13.76 -31.80
C TRP A 520 -17.48 -14.71 -32.84
N ALA A 521 -18.76 -15.03 -32.74
CA ALA A 521 -19.46 -15.84 -33.74
C ALA A 521 -20.25 -14.98 -34.73
N PHE A 522 -20.10 -15.29 -36.01
CA PHE A 522 -20.77 -14.64 -37.12
C PHE A 522 -21.77 -15.60 -37.75
N ALA A 523 -23.06 -15.34 -37.51
CA ALA A 523 -24.17 -16.11 -38.05
C ALA A 523 -24.64 -15.51 -39.38
N PRO A 524 -24.71 -16.29 -40.47
CA PRO A 524 -25.26 -15.79 -41.73
C PRO A 524 -26.78 -15.65 -41.63
N ASP A 525 -27.29 -14.44 -41.91
CA ASP A 525 -28.71 -14.22 -42.14
C ASP A 525 -29.02 -14.40 -43.64
N ALA A 526 -29.71 -15.49 -43.93
CA ALA A 526 -30.10 -15.85 -45.29
C ALA A 526 -31.04 -14.85 -45.98
N ARG A 527 -31.69 -13.94 -45.23
CA ARG A 527 -32.61 -12.94 -45.78
C ARG A 527 -31.92 -11.66 -46.20
N SER A 528 -31.00 -11.17 -45.38
CA SER A 528 -30.24 -9.95 -45.65
C SER A 528 -28.95 -10.22 -46.43
N LEU A 529 -28.52 -11.48 -46.53
CA LEU A 529 -27.21 -11.89 -47.06
C LEU A 529 -26.05 -11.26 -46.27
N THR A 530 -26.26 -10.96 -44.99
CA THR A 530 -25.25 -10.39 -44.09
C THR A 530 -24.94 -11.32 -42.93
N TYR A 531 -23.82 -11.09 -42.26
CA TYR A 531 -23.54 -11.70 -40.97
C TYR A 531 -24.16 -10.90 -39.83
N SER A 532 -24.61 -11.59 -38.79
CA SER A 532 -24.87 -11.04 -37.45
C SER A 532 -23.78 -11.53 -36.52
N ALA A 533 -23.18 -10.63 -35.76
CA ALA A 533 -22.13 -10.93 -34.79
C ALA A 533 -22.70 -11.12 -33.38
N GLU A 534 -22.16 -12.07 -32.63
CA GLU A 534 -22.43 -12.28 -31.20
C GLU A 534 -21.17 -12.81 -30.51
N ILE A 535 -21.00 -12.54 -29.21
CA ILE A 535 -19.92 -13.16 -28.42
C ILE A 535 -20.16 -14.67 -28.33
N SER A 536 -19.08 -15.45 -28.38
CA SER A 536 -19.09 -16.91 -28.32
C SER A 536 -18.05 -17.41 -27.33
N GLU A 537 -18.33 -18.57 -26.73
CA GLU A 537 -17.31 -19.37 -26.05
C GLU A 537 -16.21 -19.80 -27.04
N PRO A 538 -14.97 -20.02 -26.56
CA PRO A 538 -13.91 -20.60 -27.36
C PRO A 538 -14.32 -21.94 -27.97
N PRO A 539 -14.07 -22.18 -29.28
CA PRO A 539 -14.32 -23.48 -29.89
C PRO A 539 -13.50 -24.59 -29.23
N ALA A 540 -14.07 -25.80 -29.16
CA ALA A 540 -13.39 -26.96 -28.58
C ALA A 540 -12.02 -27.20 -29.24
N GLY A 541 -10.96 -27.35 -28.42
CA GLY A 541 -9.57 -27.47 -28.89
C GLY A 541 -8.83 -26.13 -29.07
N PHE A 542 -9.52 -25.00 -28.87
CA PHE A 542 -8.95 -23.64 -28.79
C PHE A 542 -9.18 -23.01 -27.41
N GLU A 543 -9.43 -23.84 -26.39
CA GLU A 543 -9.38 -23.45 -24.99
C GLU A 543 -8.01 -22.81 -24.72
N VAL A 544 -8.00 -21.62 -24.12
CA VAL A 544 -6.80 -20.80 -23.94
C VAL A 544 -5.68 -21.61 -23.29
N VAL A 545 -4.68 -22.01 -24.07
CA VAL A 545 -3.36 -22.37 -23.53
C VAL A 545 -2.69 -21.05 -23.21
N GLN A 546 -2.68 -20.65 -21.94
CA GLN A 546 -2.05 -19.40 -21.51
C GLN A 546 -0.63 -19.26 -22.10
N PRO A 547 -0.24 -18.08 -22.61
CA PRO A 547 1.08 -17.90 -23.20
C PRO A 547 2.19 -17.77 -22.15
N ARG A 548 3.34 -18.41 -22.46
CA ARG A 548 4.75 -18.17 -22.03
C ARG A 548 5.06 -17.94 -20.55
N SER A 549 5.78 -18.91 -19.94
CA SER A 549 6.59 -18.81 -18.71
C SER A 549 6.09 -17.78 -17.71
N THR A 550 5.09 -18.18 -16.92
CA THR A 550 4.59 -17.40 -15.79
C THR A 550 5.78 -17.01 -14.90
N ILE A 551 5.97 -15.71 -14.72
CA ILE A 551 6.82 -15.21 -13.64
C ILE A 551 5.91 -15.17 -12.42
N LEU A 552 6.30 -15.82 -11.33
CA LEU A 552 5.54 -15.83 -10.09
C LEU A 552 5.98 -14.64 -9.24
N GLU A 553 5.04 -13.74 -8.99
CA GLU A 553 5.19 -12.63 -8.06
C GLU A 553 5.17 -13.12 -6.60
N VAL A 554 5.51 -12.23 -5.67
CA VAL A 554 5.46 -12.53 -4.24
C VAL A 554 4.00 -12.46 -3.78
N PRO A 555 3.43 -13.55 -3.24
CA PRO A 555 2.10 -13.49 -2.64
C PRO A 555 2.09 -12.60 -1.40
N ASP A 556 1.01 -11.86 -1.15
CA ASP A 556 0.87 -10.98 0.04
C ASP A 556 1.09 -11.74 1.36
N SER A 557 0.63 -13.00 1.42
CA SER A 557 0.86 -13.89 2.58
C SER A 557 2.34 -14.10 2.95
N VAL A 558 3.29 -13.86 2.03
CA VAL A 558 4.73 -13.88 2.34
C VAL A 558 5.14 -12.64 3.14
N TYR A 559 4.62 -11.46 2.78
CA TYR A 559 4.85 -10.23 3.55
C TYR A 559 4.13 -10.28 4.88
N GLU A 560 2.90 -10.79 4.94
CA GLU A 560 2.18 -11.02 6.20
C GLU A 560 3.00 -11.92 7.13
N ALA A 561 3.47 -13.07 6.63
CA ALA A 561 4.30 -13.98 7.41
C ALA A 561 5.61 -13.35 7.89
N LEU A 562 6.25 -12.48 7.10
CA LEU A 562 7.51 -11.83 7.47
C LEU A 562 7.34 -10.62 8.38
N LEU A 563 6.57 -9.66 7.91
CA LEU A 563 6.47 -8.31 8.47
C LEU A 563 5.46 -8.25 9.62
N VAL A 564 4.42 -9.08 9.60
CA VAL A 564 3.38 -9.12 10.64
C VAL A 564 3.64 -10.25 11.63
N ASP A 565 3.68 -11.50 11.17
CA ASP A 565 3.85 -12.68 12.04
C ASP A 565 5.28 -12.86 12.56
N ASN A 566 6.24 -12.18 11.93
CA ASN A 566 7.66 -12.30 12.23
C ASN A 566 8.19 -13.76 12.11
N ASP A 567 7.67 -14.50 11.13
CA ASP A 567 7.97 -15.91 10.88
C ASP A 567 8.62 -16.12 9.49
N PRO A 568 9.96 -15.95 9.39
CA PRO A 568 10.70 -16.20 8.15
C PRO A 568 10.67 -17.67 7.72
N ALA A 569 10.34 -18.62 8.60
CA ALA A 569 10.20 -20.02 8.21
C ALA A 569 8.88 -20.25 7.47
N ASN A 570 7.78 -19.65 7.93
CA ASN A 570 6.51 -19.73 7.24
C ASN A 570 6.57 -19.05 5.86
N ALA A 571 7.14 -17.85 5.79
CA ALA A 571 7.35 -17.14 4.52
C ALA A 571 8.16 -17.97 3.51
N LEU A 572 9.24 -18.62 3.96
CA LEU A 572 10.02 -19.53 3.13
C LEU A 572 9.20 -20.74 2.65
N ASN A 573 8.37 -21.33 3.52
CA ASN A 573 7.50 -22.45 3.16
C ASN A 573 6.45 -22.05 2.11
N ILE A 574 5.89 -20.85 2.19
CA ILE A 574 4.94 -20.31 1.21
C ILE A 574 5.63 -20.20 -0.16
N LEU A 575 6.82 -19.59 -0.22
CA LEU A 575 7.60 -19.45 -1.47
C LEU A 575 8.02 -20.81 -2.05
N ASP A 576 8.49 -21.75 -1.21
CA ASP A 576 8.88 -23.09 -1.66
C ASP A 576 7.66 -23.88 -2.18
N THR A 577 6.49 -23.73 -1.57
CA THR A 577 5.24 -24.34 -2.03
C THR A 577 4.78 -23.73 -3.35
N LEU A 578 4.90 -22.41 -3.51
CA LEU A 578 4.58 -21.71 -4.76
C LEU A 578 5.43 -22.24 -5.93
N VAL A 579 6.73 -22.44 -5.71
CA VAL A 579 7.63 -23.04 -6.72
C VAL A 579 7.28 -24.50 -6.98
N ALA A 580 7.00 -25.29 -5.95
CA ALA A 580 6.65 -26.70 -6.09
C ALA A 580 5.36 -26.92 -6.90
N ASN A 581 4.38 -26.02 -6.74
CA ASN A 581 3.11 -26.05 -7.49
C ASN A 581 3.26 -25.54 -8.93
N ASN A 582 4.32 -24.81 -9.24
CA ASN A 582 4.55 -24.18 -10.53
C ASN A 582 5.95 -24.50 -11.09
N PRO A 583 6.28 -25.78 -11.40
CA PRO A 583 7.64 -26.21 -11.72
C PRO A 583 8.23 -25.63 -13.01
N ASN A 584 7.39 -25.04 -13.88
CA ASN A 584 7.81 -24.42 -15.15
C ASN A 584 7.87 -22.87 -15.07
N ALA A 585 7.57 -22.30 -13.92
CA ALA A 585 7.53 -20.87 -13.69
C ALA A 585 8.80 -20.40 -12.95
N SER A 586 9.17 -19.13 -13.13
CA SER A 586 10.33 -18.53 -12.45
C SER A 586 9.86 -17.50 -11.43
N LEU A 587 10.50 -17.45 -10.26
CA LEU A 587 10.25 -16.39 -9.28
C LEU A 587 10.77 -15.03 -9.81
N THR A 588 10.12 -13.93 -9.42
CA THR A 588 10.66 -12.58 -9.60
C THR A 588 12.00 -12.40 -8.85
N PRO A 589 12.86 -11.44 -9.24
CA PRO A 589 14.05 -11.09 -8.47
C PRO A 589 13.76 -10.75 -7.01
N GLU A 590 12.62 -10.12 -6.75
CA GLU A 590 12.09 -9.84 -5.42
C GLU A 590 11.82 -11.12 -4.62
N ALA A 591 11.02 -12.04 -5.16
CA ALA A 591 10.72 -13.31 -4.51
C ALA A 591 11.99 -14.13 -4.22
N LEU A 592 12.97 -14.09 -5.13
CA LEU A 592 14.27 -14.72 -4.91
C LEU A 592 15.03 -14.04 -3.76
N PHE A 593 15.02 -12.70 -3.70
CA PHE A 593 15.67 -11.94 -2.62
C PHE A 593 15.05 -12.25 -1.26
N ILE A 594 13.71 -12.24 -1.16
CA ILE A 594 13.00 -12.58 0.08
C ILE A 594 13.36 -14.00 0.53
N ARG A 595 13.39 -14.95 -0.41
CA ARG A 595 13.83 -16.33 -0.12
C ARG A 595 15.26 -16.38 0.42
N ALA A 596 16.19 -15.62 -0.18
CA ALA A 596 17.57 -15.52 0.28
C ALA A 596 17.69 -14.90 1.69
N LEU A 597 16.91 -13.85 1.96
CA LEU A 597 16.81 -13.21 3.27
C LEU A 597 16.27 -14.17 4.33
N CYS A 598 15.22 -14.93 4.02
CA CYS A 598 14.69 -15.95 4.93
C CYS A 598 15.77 -16.99 5.28
N TYR A 599 16.53 -17.49 4.29
CA TYR A 599 17.65 -18.39 4.57
C TYR A 599 18.70 -17.78 5.49
N ASP A 600 19.04 -16.50 5.32
CA ASP A 600 20.04 -15.82 6.17
C ASP A 600 19.53 -15.63 7.59
N LEU A 601 18.30 -15.14 7.75
CA LEU A 601 17.66 -14.92 9.05
C LEU A 601 17.43 -16.24 9.83
N LEU A 602 17.19 -17.35 9.14
CA LEU A 602 17.10 -18.70 9.72
C LEU A 602 18.48 -19.34 9.99
N GLY A 603 19.58 -18.66 9.64
CA GLY A 603 20.94 -19.14 9.87
C GLY A 603 21.44 -20.17 8.84
N SER A 604 20.71 -20.41 7.74
CA SER A 604 21.20 -21.24 6.62
C SER A 604 22.17 -20.47 5.73
N ARG A 605 23.34 -20.15 6.28
CA ARG A 605 24.34 -19.26 5.65
C ARG A 605 24.84 -19.76 4.29
N ALA A 606 24.91 -21.07 4.09
CA ALA A 606 25.37 -21.64 2.82
C ALA A 606 24.35 -21.41 1.70
N ASP A 607 23.07 -21.66 1.98
CA ASP A 607 21.97 -21.50 1.03
C ASP A 607 21.72 -20.02 0.74
N ALA A 608 21.70 -19.17 1.78
CA ALA A 608 21.58 -17.72 1.63
C ALA A 608 22.68 -17.14 0.73
N ARG A 609 23.94 -17.55 0.95
CA ARG A 609 25.07 -17.11 0.12
C ARG A 609 24.90 -17.49 -1.35
N VAL A 610 24.49 -18.73 -1.61
CA VAL A 610 24.23 -19.21 -2.98
C VAL A 610 23.09 -18.42 -3.60
N ALA A 611 22.00 -18.20 -2.87
CA ALA A 611 20.82 -17.49 -3.35
C ALA A 611 21.14 -16.02 -3.68
N TYR A 612 21.77 -15.27 -2.76
CA TYR A 612 22.17 -13.88 -3.02
C TYR A 612 23.10 -13.76 -4.22
N TYR A 613 24.08 -14.67 -4.34
CA TYR A 613 25.01 -14.63 -5.48
C TYR A 613 24.28 -14.94 -6.80
N ASP A 614 23.35 -15.90 -6.80
CA ASP A 614 22.57 -16.24 -7.99
C ASP A 614 21.74 -15.04 -8.46
N ILE A 615 21.05 -14.36 -7.55
CA ILE A 615 20.25 -13.15 -7.85
C ILE A 615 21.15 -12.05 -8.40
N TRP A 616 22.23 -11.71 -7.70
CA TRP A 616 23.15 -10.67 -8.14
C TRP A 616 23.79 -10.99 -9.49
N SER A 617 24.09 -12.26 -9.77
CA SER A 617 24.67 -12.69 -11.05
C SER A 617 23.69 -12.63 -12.22
N ARG A 618 22.42 -12.97 -11.99
CA ARG A 618 21.39 -13.03 -13.04
C ARG A 618 20.71 -11.68 -13.28
N TYR A 619 20.54 -10.90 -12.23
CA TYR A 619 19.82 -9.63 -12.24
C TYR A 619 20.68 -8.48 -11.72
N PRO A 620 21.93 -8.30 -12.20
CA PRO A 620 22.86 -7.32 -11.63
C PRO A 620 22.38 -5.87 -11.77
N MET A 621 21.41 -5.60 -12.65
CA MET A 621 20.90 -4.24 -12.89
C MET A 621 19.61 -3.94 -12.12
N THR A 622 19.00 -4.92 -11.45
CA THR A 622 17.77 -4.69 -10.67
C THR A 622 18.12 -4.23 -9.26
N LEU A 623 17.19 -3.54 -8.60
CA LEU A 623 17.31 -3.18 -7.19
C LEU A 623 17.63 -4.41 -6.33
N TRP A 624 16.85 -5.47 -6.50
CA TRP A 624 16.99 -6.73 -5.77
C TRP A 624 18.36 -7.40 -5.98
N GLY A 625 18.91 -7.33 -7.20
CA GLY A 625 20.26 -7.83 -7.48
C GLY A 625 21.36 -6.99 -6.84
N GLN A 626 21.19 -5.66 -6.81
CA GLN A 626 22.12 -4.77 -6.10
C GLN A 626 22.07 -5.00 -4.59
N LEU A 627 20.88 -5.14 -4.00
CA LEU A 627 20.72 -5.48 -2.58
C LEU A 627 21.30 -6.85 -2.24
N ALA A 628 21.08 -7.85 -3.10
CA ALA A 628 21.71 -9.15 -2.96
C ALA A 628 23.25 -9.05 -2.98
N GLY A 629 23.80 -8.20 -3.85
CA GLY A 629 25.23 -7.89 -3.87
C GLY A 629 25.73 -7.26 -2.56
N LYS A 630 24.96 -6.37 -1.93
CA LYS A 630 25.31 -5.75 -0.64
C LYS A 630 25.36 -6.73 0.54
N HIS A 631 24.71 -7.88 0.42
CA HIS A 631 24.76 -8.98 1.39
C HIS A 631 26.00 -9.87 1.24
N LEU A 632 26.81 -9.65 0.21
CA LEU A 632 28.01 -10.42 -0.08
C LEU A 632 29.27 -9.58 0.08
N GLU A 633 30.33 -10.21 0.58
CA GLU A 633 31.64 -9.60 0.76
C GLU A 633 32.70 -10.46 0.04
N LEU A 634 33.54 -9.83 -0.77
CA LEU A 634 34.65 -10.50 -1.45
C LEU A 634 35.76 -10.82 -0.42
N ARG A 635 36.22 -12.07 -0.39
CA ARG A 635 37.24 -12.58 0.52
C ARG A 635 38.67 -12.32 0.06
#